data_AF-A0A9W7A949-F1
#
_entry.id   AF-A0A9W7A949-F1
#
_cell.length_a   1.000
_cell.length_b   1.000
_cell.length_c   1.000
_cell.angle_alpha   90.00
_cell.angle_beta   90.00
_cell.angle_gamma   90.00
#
_symmetry.space_group_name_H-M   'P 1'
#
loop_
_entity.id
_entity.type
_entity.pdbx_description
1 polymer ?
#
loop_
_entity_poly.entity_id
_entity_poly.type
_entity_poly.pdbx_seq_one_letter_code
_entity_poly.pdbx_strand_id
1 'polypeptide(L)'
;MKLPLHLLLFTALLPSSDGIGGAKTHTGGHTGGVKGVNNNTIAGATAPPANKESLLESPHDSSLLEESPNDSSSEETSAEESLTFPADGITHGIRDPDSTGSSSADGSSSSTTSPTTSPTTSPPTNKLYVLKRNGSKEPIFYDKIQTRIKSLATNLSPFVDIAGITQRVVTGLYPGIRTKELDNLAAETAAYMSTQHPDYSRLAARISVSNLHKETSPSFSLTLKKLSSLVDPKTNQPCEIISPELMKVVDKFGDIIDSKIDCDRDYRLGYFGFKTLEKSYLLKDIITKETLERPQYMWMRVALGIHIRDIEGMKKSDIQEDLRRAFETYDLMSQGYFTHASPTLFHSGTTHPQLSSCFLLKMKDDSINGIYDTLKSCATISKGAGGIGLSVSNIRARGSYIKGTKGYSNGLVPMLRVFDSTSRYVDQGGGKRPGAFAVYLEPWHADVEDWLDLKKNHGKEERRARDLFYGLWICDEFMRRVEADGDWSLMCPNACPGLTDCHGEEFDQLYRKYEAEGKVIKTIRARELWQKILSSQVETGTPYMLYKDAANAKSNQKNLGTIKSSNLCTEIIEYTDDDEIAVCNLASVCLSRFVESDRGEYGSPDKPGQATFNFEKLHSVVKVMTRNLNRIIDVNSYPLEAASNSNTRHRPIGLGVSGLADALIRMGYDFDGEEGRKLNAMIFECMYHASLEASCEIAERDGTYDSYEGSPMSEGKLQFDLWDEKPSSFGQLSFDWKELRSKIKKHGVRNSLLLAPMPTASTSQILGVNECIEPYTSNLYTRRVKAGEFIIANPHLLRDLTDRGLWNNSVKNQLIKNNGSVQDIKGIPPHLKKLYRTVWEVSMRGVIDMSADRGSYVCQSQSLNLFLSSPTQSKLSAMHFYGWKKGLKTGMYYLRTKGAADAIQFTVQEGDEEGGEDGGEDDYGGCLSCQA
;
A
#
# COMPACT_ATOMS: atom_id res chain seq x y z
N MET A 1 52.85 29.79 2.64
CA MET A 1 53.59 28.59 3.10
C MET A 1 52.87 27.38 2.52
N LYS A 2 53.35 26.80 1.43
CA LYS A 2 54.27 25.64 1.34
C LYS A 2 53.67 24.30 1.87
N LEU A 3 53.32 23.45 0.89
CA LEU A 3 53.06 21.99 0.94
C LEU A 3 54.29 21.19 1.44
N PRO A 4 54.19 19.89 1.83
CA PRO A 4 53.82 18.73 0.98
C PRO A 4 52.76 17.78 1.60
N LEU A 5 51.96 16.99 0.88
CA LEU A 5 52.19 16.00 -0.21
C LEU A 5 52.86 14.69 0.25
N HIS A 6 52.10 13.59 0.28
CA HIS A 6 52.62 12.28 -0.12
C HIS A 6 51.50 11.36 -0.64
N LEU A 7 51.80 10.70 -1.76
CA LEU A 7 51.00 9.69 -2.44
C LEU A 7 51.81 8.38 -2.43
N LEU A 8 51.17 7.21 -2.47
CA LEU A 8 51.85 5.94 -2.78
C LEU A 8 50.93 5.01 -3.57
N LEU A 9 51.39 4.63 -4.77
CA LEU A 9 50.77 3.63 -5.64
C LEU A 9 51.28 2.22 -5.29
N PHE A 10 50.52 1.20 -5.72
CA PHE A 10 51.10 -0.08 -6.12
C PHE A 10 50.47 -0.57 -7.43
N THR A 11 51.31 -0.78 -8.45
CA THR A 11 50.94 -1.44 -9.72
C THR A 11 52.15 -2.24 -10.21
N ALA A 12 51.96 -3.51 -10.54
CA ALA A 12 52.95 -4.40 -11.15
C ALA A 12 52.24 -5.68 -11.63
N LEU A 13 52.66 -6.40 -12.67
CA LEU A 13 53.45 -6.09 -13.88
C LEU A 13 53.20 -7.26 -14.85
N LEU A 14 53.10 -7.02 -16.16
CA LEU A 14 53.23 -8.06 -17.19
C LEU A 14 54.71 -8.29 -17.52
N PRO A 15 55.04 -9.42 -18.16
CA PRO A 15 55.88 -9.31 -19.36
C PRO A 15 55.34 -10.08 -20.58
N SER A 16 55.94 -9.76 -21.73
CA SER A 16 55.48 -10.02 -23.10
C SER A 16 56.51 -10.78 -23.95
N SER A 17 56.06 -11.47 -25.00
CA SER A 17 56.77 -11.68 -26.29
C SER A 17 55.87 -12.47 -27.27
N ASP A 18 55.41 -11.86 -28.37
CA ASP A 18 55.95 -11.97 -29.76
C ASP A 18 55.15 -13.00 -30.60
N GLY A 19 54.84 -12.82 -31.89
CA GLY A 19 54.99 -11.69 -32.82
C GLY A 19 54.67 -12.13 -34.28
N ILE A 20 54.51 -11.18 -35.23
CA ILE A 20 54.46 -11.38 -36.72
C ILE A 20 53.17 -12.12 -37.22
N GLY A 21 52.41 -11.79 -38.28
CA GLY A 21 52.55 -10.99 -39.52
C GLY A 21 52.21 -11.87 -40.75
N GLY A 22 51.52 -11.48 -41.84
CA GLY A 22 50.91 -10.22 -42.31
C GLY A 22 50.48 -10.34 -43.81
N ALA A 23 49.89 -9.28 -44.40
CA ALA A 23 49.52 -9.12 -45.85
C ALA A 23 48.25 -9.89 -46.36
N LYS A 24 47.27 -9.24 -47.04
CA LYS A 24 47.05 -9.05 -48.51
C LYS A 24 46.63 -10.34 -49.28
N THR A 25 45.77 -10.39 -50.33
CA THR A 25 44.89 -9.46 -51.10
C THR A 25 44.07 -10.29 -52.14
N HIS A 26 42.86 -9.84 -52.55
CA HIS A 26 42.19 -10.16 -53.85
C HIS A 26 41.84 -11.66 -54.13
N THR A 27 40.97 -12.12 -55.08
CA THR A 27 40.06 -11.55 -56.13
C THR A 27 39.10 -12.65 -56.64
N GLY A 28 37.85 -12.30 -57.05
CA GLY A 28 37.00 -13.07 -58.01
C GLY A 28 36.51 -14.48 -57.58
N GLY A 29 35.54 -15.14 -58.25
CA GLY A 29 34.62 -14.70 -59.31
C GLY A 29 34.08 -15.84 -60.22
N HIS A 30 32.77 -16.13 -60.14
CA HIS A 30 31.87 -16.70 -61.20
C HIS A 30 31.80 -18.22 -61.58
N THR A 31 30.55 -18.67 -61.86
CA THR A 31 30.08 -19.91 -62.59
C THR A 31 30.40 -21.31 -61.99
N GLY A 32 29.67 -22.44 -62.12
CA GLY A 32 28.35 -22.82 -62.71
C GLY A 32 28.44 -24.01 -63.72
N GLY A 33 27.68 -25.13 -63.72
CA GLY A 33 26.61 -25.71 -62.85
C GLY A 33 25.90 -26.94 -63.51
N VAL A 34 24.74 -27.42 -62.99
CA VAL A 34 23.66 -28.26 -63.64
C VAL A 34 23.74 -29.84 -63.67
N LYS A 35 22.55 -30.49 -63.47
CA LYS A 35 22.07 -31.90 -63.72
C LYS A 35 22.51 -33.06 -62.78
N GLY A 36 21.70 -34.12 -62.51
CA GLY A 36 20.30 -34.50 -62.88
C GLY A 36 19.77 -35.65 -61.97
N VAL A 37 18.45 -35.85 -61.72
CA VAL A 37 17.35 -36.49 -62.53
C VAL A 37 17.03 -37.97 -62.17
N ASN A 38 15.83 -38.22 -61.61
CA ASN A 38 14.89 -39.39 -61.70
C ASN A 38 14.16 -39.59 -60.34
N ASN A 39 12.84 -39.44 -60.15
CA ASN A 39 11.59 -40.02 -60.73
C ASN A 39 11.11 -41.38 -60.16
N ASN A 40 9.94 -41.32 -59.49
CA ASN A 40 8.74 -42.20 -59.61
C ASN A 40 8.75 -43.62 -58.94
N THR A 41 7.64 -44.22 -58.43
CA THR A 41 6.19 -43.86 -58.37
C THR A 41 5.34 -44.77 -57.40
N ILE A 42 4.19 -44.25 -56.92
CA ILE A 42 2.83 -44.89 -56.75
C ILE A 42 2.49 -45.89 -55.58
N ALA A 43 1.43 -45.52 -54.82
CA ALA A 43 0.31 -46.24 -54.16
C ALA A 43 0.52 -47.56 -53.33
N GLY A 44 -0.33 -47.92 -52.36
CA GLY A 44 -1.54 -47.30 -51.76
C GLY A 44 -2.34 -48.30 -50.87
N ALA A 45 -3.45 -47.86 -50.24
CA ALA A 45 -4.37 -48.66 -49.37
C ALA A 45 -3.74 -49.20 -48.04
N THR A 46 -4.44 -49.52 -46.93
CA THR A 46 -5.88 -49.50 -46.51
C THR A 46 -5.95 -49.42 -44.96
N ALA A 47 -7.12 -49.13 -44.37
CA ALA A 47 -7.34 -49.09 -42.91
C ALA A 47 -7.93 -50.42 -42.33
N PRO A 48 -8.45 -50.47 -41.09
CA PRO A 48 -7.87 -51.12 -39.90
C PRO A 48 -8.50 -52.48 -39.52
N PRO A 49 -8.16 -53.07 -38.36
CA PRO A 49 -9.23 -53.44 -37.40
C PRO A 49 -8.86 -53.27 -35.90
N ALA A 50 -9.80 -53.62 -35.01
CA ALA A 50 -9.77 -53.39 -33.57
C ALA A 50 -9.70 -54.67 -32.69
N ASN A 51 -9.35 -54.48 -31.41
CA ASN A 51 -9.67 -55.26 -30.19
C ASN A 51 -9.65 -56.81 -30.18
N LYS A 52 -8.99 -57.40 -29.15
CA LYS A 52 -9.67 -58.10 -28.03
C LYS A 52 -8.71 -58.79 -27.01
N GLU A 53 -9.08 -58.70 -25.71
CA GLU A 53 -9.12 -59.77 -24.66
C GLU A 53 -7.81 -60.48 -24.18
N SER A 54 -7.68 -60.98 -22.92
CA SER A 54 -8.48 -60.89 -21.66
C SER A 54 -7.77 -61.62 -20.46
N LEU A 55 -8.45 -61.69 -19.29
CA LEU A 55 -8.33 -62.69 -18.18
C LEU A 55 -7.15 -62.54 -17.17
N LEU A 56 -7.25 -62.72 -15.85
CA LEU A 56 -8.29 -63.07 -14.83
C LEU A 56 -8.10 -62.15 -13.56
N GLU A 57 -8.85 -62.14 -12.45
CA GLU A 57 -9.88 -63.02 -11.84
C GLU A 57 -10.81 -62.24 -10.86
N SER A 58 -11.87 -62.86 -10.33
CA SER A 58 -13.00 -62.27 -9.53
C SER A 58 -13.07 -62.90 -8.11
N PRO A 59 -14.20 -62.96 -7.32
CA PRO A 59 -15.56 -62.39 -7.42
C PRO A 59 -16.23 -61.87 -6.10
N HIS A 60 -17.55 -61.60 -6.21
CA HIS A 60 -18.61 -61.42 -5.18
C HIS A 60 -18.85 -59.98 -4.68
N ASP A 61 -20.07 -59.46 -4.50
CA ASP A 61 -21.50 -59.72 -4.83
C ASP A 61 -22.27 -58.79 -3.83
N SER A 62 -23.51 -58.31 -3.99
CA SER A 62 -24.53 -58.42 -5.05
C SER A 62 -25.65 -57.36 -4.84
N SER A 63 -26.47 -57.13 -5.89
CA SER A 63 -27.89 -56.66 -5.89
C SER A 63 -28.33 -55.41 -5.09
N LEU A 64 -28.92 -54.34 -5.67
CA LEU A 64 -30.13 -54.18 -6.52
C LEU A 64 -31.47 -54.09 -5.78
N LEU A 65 -32.31 -53.12 -6.22
CA LEU A 65 -33.79 -52.99 -6.23
C LEU A 65 -34.08 -51.47 -6.42
N GLU A 66 -34.51 -50.93 -7.56
CA GLU A 66 -35.74 -51.09 -8.38
C GLU A 66 -36.89 -50.10 -8.07
N GLU A 67 -37.18 -49.31 -9.11
CA GLU A 67 -38.48 -48.76 -9.58
C GLU A 67 -39.30 -47.69 -8.81
N SER A 68 -40.09 -46.99 -9.65
CA SER A 68 -40.90 -45.75 -9.51
C SER A 68 -42.39 -46.08 -9.20
N PRO A 69 -43.45 -45.22 -9.41
CA PRO A 69 -43.56 -43.84 -9.94
C PRO A 69 -44.64 -42.89 -9.30
N ASN A 70 -44.80 -41.71 -9.92
CA ASN A 70 -46.04 -40.90 -10.16
C ASN A 70 -46.80 -40.08 -9.07
N ASP A 71 -47.29 -38.91 -9.55
CA ASP A 71 -48.55 -38.19 -9.25
C ASP A 71 -48.84 -37.66 -7.81
N SER A 72 -49.58 -36.58 -7.57
CA SER A 72 -50.16 -35.49 -8.41
C SER A 72 -50.66 -34.33 -7.51
N SER A 73 -51.03 -33.17 -8.11
CA SER A 73 -52.02 -32.15 -7.67
C SER A 73 -52.53 -32.12 -6.20
N SER A 74 -52.68 -30.99 -5.50
CA SER A 74 -53.56 -29.85 -5.87
C SER A 74 -53.57 -28.73 -4.79
N GLU A 75 -53.85 -27.50 -5.25
CA GLU A 75 -54.73 -26.43 -4.70
C GLU A 75 -54.95 -26.21 -3.17
N GLU A 76 -54.82 -24.93 -2.76
CA GLU A 76 -55.76 -24.11 -1.93
C GLU A 76 -56.19 -24.58 -0.49
N THR A 77 -56.42 -23.74 0.54
CA THR A 77 -56.69 -22.29 0.66
C THR A 77 -56.48 -21.76 2.11
N SER A 78 -56.38 -20.43 2.26
CA SER A 78 -56.77 -19.54 3.41
C SER A 78 -56.86 -20.00 4.88
N ALA A 79 -56.14 -19.28 5.77
CA ALA A 79 -56.59 -18.62 7.03
C ALA A 79 -55.34 -17.90 7.62
N GLU A 80 -55.26 -16.58 7.79
CA GLU A 80 -55.94 -15.67 8.74
C GLU A 80 -55.69 -15.95 10.25
N GLU A 81 -55.64 -14.84 11.01
CA GLU A 81 -55.40 -14.68 12.46
C GLU A 81 -53.98 -14.94 13.01
N SER A 82 -53.55 -14.31 14.12
CA SER A 82 -53.71 -12.90 14.55
C SER A 82 -52.72 -12.55 15.71
N LEU A 83 -52.39 -11.25 15.82
CA LEU A 83 -52.23 -10.48 17.08
C LEU A 83 -51.37 -10.98 18.29
N THR A 84 -50.16 -10.42 18.37
CA THR A 84 -49.61 -9.56 19.47
C THR A 84 -49.16 -10.06 20.87
N PHE A 85 -48.02 -9.46 21.30
CA PHE A 85 -47.51 -9.20 22.68
C PHE A 85 -47.03 -10.38 23.56
N PRO A 86 -46.21 -10.15 24.62
CA PRO A 86 -45.49 -8.93 25.06
C PRO A 86 -43.95 -9.14 25.18
N ALA A 87 -43.26 -8.18 25.82
CA ALA A 87 -41.84 -8.27 26.16
C ALA A 87 -41.60 -8.85 27.56
N ASP A 88 -40.51 -9.60 27.72
CA ASP A 88 -39.83 -9.91 28.99
C ASP A 88 -38.31 -9.87 28.75
N GLY A 89 -37.43 -9.44 29.67
CA GLY A 89 -37.69 -9.06 31.05
C GLY A 89 -37.08 -10.02 32.08
N ILE A 90 -35.75 -10.20 32.09
CA ILE A 90 -35.08 -10.98 33.16
C ILE A 90 -34.02 -10.13 33.87
N THR A 91 -34.45 -9.54 34.99
CA THR A 91 -33.59 -9.09 36.08
C THR A 91 -33.45 -10.20 37.11
N HIS A 92 -32.24 -10.44 37.65
CA HIS A 92 -32.11 -11.12 38.95
C HIS A 92 -31.84 -10.09 40.05
N GLY A 93 -32.78 -10.00 40.99
CA GLY A 93 -32.79 -9.03 42.07
C GLY A 93 -32.16 -9.51 43.37
N ILE A 94 -32.00 -8.53 44.26
CA ILE A 94 -31.57 -8.64 45.65
C ILE A 94 -32.61 -9.41 46.50
N ARG A 95 -32.16 -10.11 47.54
CA ARG A 95 -32.98 -10.49 48.70
C ARG A 95 -32.18 -10.37 49.99
N ASP A 96 -32.62 -9.48 50.87
CA ASP A 96 -32.40 -9.61 52.31
C ASP A 96 -33.28 -10.74 52.88
N PRO A 97 -32.99 -11.20 54.11
CA PRO A 97 -34.06 -11.50 55.05
C PRO A 97 -33.87 -10.85 56.43
N ASP A 98 -35.02 -10.52 57.02
CA ASP A 98 -35.21 -9.87 58.32
C ASP A 98 -34.93 -10.77 59.55
N SER A 99 -34.26 -10.17 60.55
CA SER A 99 -34.69 -10.10 61.97
C SER A 99 -34.73 -11.33 62.93
N THR A 100 -34.51 -10.99 64.21
CA THR A 100 -34.89 -11.68 65.48
C THR A 100 -34.07 -12.89 65.98
N GLY A 101 -33.72 -12.89 67.29
CA GLY A 101 -33.05 -14.02 67.95
C GLY A 101 -32.15 -13.68 69.16
N SER A 102 -32.75 -13.18 70.23
CA SER A 102 -32.22 -12.75 71.53
C SER A 102 -31.34 -13.70 72.38
N SER A 103 -30.58 -13.05 73.30
CA SER A 103 -30.04 -13.48 74.63
C SER A 103 -28.56 -13.89 74.70
N SER A 104 -27.75 -13.63 75.74
CA SER A 104 -27.92 -13.11 77.13
C SER A 104 -26.60 -12.40 77.58
N ALA A 105 -26.61 -11.24 78.26
CA ALA A 105 -26.66 -10.95 79.72
C ALA A 105 -25.33 -11.03 80.54
N ASP A 106 -25.10 -9.96 81.34
CA ASP A 106 -24.29 -9.80 82.57
C ASP A 106 -22.73 -9.78 82.60
N GLY A 107 -22.14 -8.99 83.53
CA GLY A 107 -20.76 -9.28 84.02
C GLY A 107 -19.77 -8.18 84.51
N SER A 108 -20.19 -7.13 85.24
CA SER A 108 -19.39 -6.21 86.11
C SER A 108 -17.86 -6.33 86.37
N SER A 109 -17.19 -5.16 86.51
CA SER A 109 -15.92 -4.87 87.26
C SER A 109 -14.58 -5.36 86.64
N SER A 110 -13.39 -4.78 86.89
CA SER A 110 -12.91 -3.87 87.96
C SER A 110 -11.75 -2.94 87.49
N SER A 111 -11.22 -2.09 88.39
CA SER A 111 -10.26 -0.99 88.12
C SER A 111 -8.77 -1.34 88.33
N THR A 112 -7.86 -0.77 87.53
CA THR A 112 -6.50 -0.35 88.00
C THR A 112 -5.82 0.70 87.09
N THR A 113 -4.80 1.36 87.63
CA THR A 113 -4.29 2.70 87.26
C THR A 113 -3.04 2.77 86.35
N SER A 114 -3.10 3.59 85.28
CA SER A 114 -2.04 4.50 84.74
C SER A 114 -0.64 3.95 84.31
N PRO A 115 0.23 4.70 83.58
CA PRO A 115 0.08 6.01 82.95
C PRO A 115 0.46 6.11 81.43
N THR A 116 -0.02 7.19 80.81
CA THR A 116 0.60 8.04 79.77
C THR A 116 1.76 7.50 78.90
N THR A 117 1.47 7.20 77.62
CA THR A 117 2.28 7.68 76.48
C THR A 117 1.36 7.98 75.29
N SER A 118 1.45 9.19 74.74
CA SER A 118 0.72 9.57 73.52
C SER A 118 1.51 9.17 72.27
N PRO A 119 1.02 8.28 71.41
CA PRO A 119 1.62 8.07 70.11
C PRO A 119 1.19 9.21 69.18
N THR A 120 2.09 10.16 68.91
CA THR A 120 1.95 11.07 67.75
C THR A 120 2.15 10.28 66.46
N THR A 121 1.17 9.47 66.08
CA THR A 121 1.05 8.93 64.73
C THR A 121 0.60 10.05 63.80
N SER A 122 1.58 10.81 63.30
CA SER A 122 1.40 11.56 62.05
C SER A 122 0.80 10.62 60.99
N PRO A 123 -0.21 11.04 60.20
CA PRO A 123 -0.73 10.21 59.14
C PRO A 123 0.40 9.82 58.18
N PRO A 124 0.42 8.59 57.63
CA PRO A 124 1.53 8.15 56.79
C PRO A 124 1.60 9.05 55.55
N THR A 125 2.66 9.85 55.46
CA THR A 125 2.97 10.63 54.26
C THR A 125 3.11 9.65 53.10
N ASN A 126 2.16 9.69 52.16
CA ASN A 126 2.07 8.76 51.05
C ASN A 126 3.16 9.08 50.01
N LYS A 127 4.42 8.76 50.34
CA LYS A 127 5.60 9.09 49.54
C LYS A 127 5.50 8.41 48.18
N LEU A 128 5.37 9.22 47.13
CA LEU A 128 5.38 8.77 45.75
C LEU A 128 6.64 7.92 45.47
N TYR A 129 6.42 6.71 44.96
CA TYR A 129 7.46 5.78 44.52
C TYR A 129 7.12 5.20 43.15
N VAL A 130 8.15 4.83 42.38
CA VAL A 130 8.04 4.08 41.11
C VAL A 130 8.40 2.61 41.33
N LEU A 131 7.83 1.74 40.50
CA LEU A 131 8.26 0.34 40.35
C LEU A 131 9.24 0.22 39.18
N LYS A 132 10.48 -0.20 39.46
CA LYS A 132 11.47 -0.50 38.43
C LYS A 132 11.10 -1.76 37.64
N ARG A 133 11.70 -1.89 36.46
CA ARG A 133 11.61 -3.10 35.61
C ARG A 133 12.00 -4.38 36.35
N ASN A 134 12.91 -4.31 37.33
CA ASN A 134 13.29 -5.43 38.20
C ASN A 134 12.40 -5.59 39.46
N GLY A 135 11.22 -4.96 39.51
CA GLY A 135 10.29 -5.01 40.64
C GLY A 135 10.65 -4.14 41.86
N SER A 136 11.86 -3.61 41.95
CA SER A 136 12.28 -2.79 43.10
C SER A 136 11.54 -1.44 43.17
N LYS A 137 11.22 -0.99 44.40
CA LYS A 137 10.65 0.34 44.68
C LYS A 137 11.75 1.39 44.76
N GLU A 138 11.58 2.53 44.12
CA GLU A 138 12.44 3.72 44.31
C GLU A 138 11.56 4.97 44.52
N PRO A 139 11.92 5.90 45.42
CA PRO A 139 11.25 7.20 45.51
C PRO A 139 11.27 7.96 44.18
N ILE A 140 10.24 8.75 43.90
CA ILE A 140 10.22 9.59 42.69
C ILE A 140 11.14 10.79 42.88
N PHE A 141 12.13 10.94 41.99
CA PHE A 141 13.05 12.07 41.96
C PHE A 141 12.87 12.84 40.65
N TYR A 142 12.45 14.11 40.75
CA TYR A 142 12.24 15.01 39.61
C TYR A 142 13.48 15.06 38.70
N ASP A 143 14.66 15.28 39.29
CA ASP A 143 15.93 15.43 38.58
C ASP A 143 16.31 14.17 37.78
N LYS A 144 15.92 12.97 38.23
CA LYS A 144 16.19 11.72 37.50
C LYS A 144 15.33 11.61 36.24
N ILE A 145 14.06 12.05 36.30
CA ILE A 145 13.16 12.12 35.15
C ILE A 145 13.70 13.16 34.17
N GLN A 146 14.00 14.37 34.65
CA GLN A 146 14.53 15.46 33.83
C GLN A 146 15.85 15.08 33.15
N THR A 147 16.79 14.46 33.88
CA THR A 147 18.08 13.99 33.34
C THR A 147 17.90 12.94 32.26
N ARG A 148 16.94 12.02 32.42
CA ARG A 148 16.61 10.99 31.42
C ARG A 148 16.00 11.58 30.14
N ILE A 149 15.13 12.58 30.27
CA ILE A 149 14.57 13.27 29.09
C ILE A 149 15.67 14.10 28.41
N LYS A 150 16.51 14.80 29.19
CA LYS A 150 17.63 15.60 28.70
C LYS A 150 18.66 14.80 27.91
N SER A 151 19.03 13.58 28.34
CA SER A 151 19.98 12.76 27.57
C SER A 151 19.43 12.33 26.21
N LEU A 152 18.11 12.14 26.09
CA LEU A 152 17.44 11.81 24.83
C LEU A 152 17.16 13.05 23.95
N ALA A 153 17.18 14.25 24.53
CA ALA A 153 17.01 15.53 23.83
C ALA A 153 18.32 16.07 23.19
N THR A 154 19.42 15.32 23.23
CA THR A 154 20.70 15.69 22.61
C THR A 154 20.54 16.04 21.12
N ASN A 155 21.12 17.16 20.69
CA ASN A 155 21.03 17.71 19.32
C ASN A 155 19.58 17.98 18.83
N LEU A 156 18.63 18.22 19.73
CA LEU A 156 17.33 18.80 19.39
C LEU A 156 17.35 20.33 19.58
N SER A 157 16.41 21.00 18.92
CA SER A 157 16.20 22.45 19.00
C SER A 157 16.02 22.96 20.44
N PRO A 158 16.57 24.15 20.80
CA PRO A 158 16.39 24.75 22.12
C PRO A 158 14.92 25.11 22.45
N PHE A 159 14.04 25.10 21.46
CA PHE A 159 12.58 25.22 21.65
C PHE A 159 11.96 24.03 22.41
N VAL A 160 12.68 22.93 22.60
CA VAL A 160 12.19 21.76 23.36
C VAL A 160 12.37 21.98 24.87
N ASP A 161 11.34 22.51 25.51
CA ASP A 161 11.28 22.66 26.97
C ASP A 161 11.18 21.31 27.70
N ILE A 162 12.33 20.81 28.15
CA ILE A 162 12.48 19.60 28.96
C ILE A 162 11.87 19.77 30.37
N ALA A 163 11.89 20.96 30.95
CA ALA A 163 11.37 21.22 32.29
C ALA A 163 9.84 21.17 32.30
N GLY A 164 9.19 21.80 31.31
CA GLY A 164 7.75 21.75 31.10
C GLY A 164 7.23 20.34 30.79
N ILE A 165 7.96 19.54 29.98
CA ILE A 165 7.62 18.11 29.84
C ILE A 165 7.71 17.41 31.20
N THR A 166 8.81 17.58 31.93
CA THR A 166 9.01 16.91 33.22
C THR A 166 7.94 17.28 34.23
N GLN A 167 7.54 18.55 34.32
CA GLN A 167 6.46 19.02 35.18
C GLN A 167 5.11 18.37 34.84
N ARG A 168 4.75 18.32 33.55
CA ARG A 168 3.51 17.68 33.07
C ARG A 168 3.50 16.16 33.31
N VAL A 169 4.63 15.50 33.14
CA VAL A 169 4.79 14.08 33.48
C VAL A 169 4.60 13.86 34.97
N VAL A 170 5.19 14.73 35.82
CA VAL A 170 5.10 14.63 37.28
C VAL A 170 3.67 14.83 37.79
N THR A 171 2.85 15.68 37.15
CA THR A 171 1.42 15.81 37.48
C THR A 171 0.58 14.57 37.17
N GLY A 172 1.06 13.66 36.31
CA GLY A 172 0.38 12.40 35.96
C GLY A 172 0.81 11.19 36.80
N LEU A 173 1.61 11.36 37.86
CA LEU A 173 2.18 10.24 38.63
C LEU A 173 1.29 9.82 39.80
N TYR A 174 1.14 8.51 39.97
CA TYR A 174 0.51 7.86 41.11
C TYR A 174 1.51 6.95 41.86
N PRO A 175 1.31 6.69 43.17
CA PRO A 175 2.17 5.79 43.92
C PRO A 175 2.19 4.38 43.30
N GLY A 176 3.38 3.87 42.99
CA GLY A 176 3.55 2.55 42.37
C GLY A 176 3.52 2.50 40.84
N ILE A 177 3.43 3.64 40.15
CA ILE A 177 3.57 3.69 38.68
C ILE A 177 4.84 2.97 38.21
N ARG A 178 4.72 2.13 37.17
CA ARG A 178 5.86 1.38 36.64
C ARG A 178 6.74 2.30 35.81
N THR A 179 8.05 2.10 35.88
CA THR A 179 9.01 2.86 35.05
C THR A 179 8.78 2.71 33.53
N LYS A 180 8.10 1.65 33.07
CA LYS A 180 7.63 1.45 31.70
C LYS A 180 6.43 2.35 31.35
N GLU A 181 5.51 2.53 32.29
CA GLU A 181 4.33 3.42 32.18
C GLU A 181 4.76 4.89 32.22
N LEU A 182 5.71 5.23 33.10
CA LEU A 182 6.34 6.55 33.18
C LEU A 182 7.02 6.96 31.86
N ASP A 183 7.79 6.05 31.25
CA ASP A 183 8.44 6.30 29.95
C ASP A 183 7.38 6.51 28.84
N ASN A 184 6.25 5.79 28.86
CA ASN A 184 5.15 6.00 27.91
C ASN A 184 4.47 7.35 28.10
N LEU A 185 4.13 7.72 29.34
CA LEU A 185 3.53 9.03 29.67
C LEU A 185 4.42 10.19 29.24
N ALA A 186 5.74 10.05 29.42
CA ALA A 186 6.71 11.05 28.95
C ALA A 186 6.77 11.16 27.41
N ALA A 187 6.70 10.03 26.71
CA ALA A 187 6.63 10.04 25.24
C ALA A 187 5.33 10.67 24.72
N GLU A 188 4.18 10.32 25.31
CA GLU A 188 2.86 10.87 24.94
C GLU A 188 2.78 12.38 25.24
N THR A 189 3.27 12.81 26.40
CA THR A 189 3.36 14.24 26.76
C THR A 189 4.19 15.02 25.75
N ALA A 190 5.37 14.50 25.37
CA ALA A 190 6.19 15.11 24.33
C ALA A 190 5.48 15.10 22.96
N ALA A 191 4.76 14.03 22.60
CA ALA A 191 4.02 13.95 21.34
C ALA A 191 2.88 15.00 21.26
N TYR A 192 2.16 15.26 22.35
CA TYR A 192 1.15 16.33 22.42
C TYR A 192 1.77 17.74 22.20
N MET A 193 3.02 17.93 22.59
CA MET A 193 3.75 19.19 22.39
C MET A 193 4.33 19.34 20.96
N SER A 194 4.14 18.36 20.07
CA SER A 194 4.59 18.45 18.66
C SER A 194 3.97 19.61 17.86
N THR A 195 2.83 20.17 18.31
CA THR A 195 2.27 21.42 17.73
C THR A 195 3.07 22.69 18.08
N GLN A 196 4.08 22.60 18.94
CA GLN A 196 4.94 23.74 19.30
C GLN A 196 6.23 23.75 18.45
N HIS A 197 6.85 22.59 18.24
CA HIS A 197 8.06 22.42 17.41
C HIS A 197 8.20 20.95 16.97
N PRO A 198 8.65 20.61 15.75
CA PRO A 198 8.70 19.23 15.25
C PRO A 198 9.60 18.29 16.09
N ASP A 199 10.67 18.82 16.70
CA ASP A 199 11.60 18.00 17.50
C ASP A 199 10.95 17.40 18.77
N TYR A 200 9.81 17.92 19.25
CA TYR A 200 9.04 17.26 20.32
C TYR A 200 8.57 15.85 19.90
N SER A 201 8.19 15.67 18.63
CA SER A 201 7.85 14.35 18.07
C SER A 201 9.06 13.43 18.00
N ARG A 202 10.27 13.98 17.80
CA ARG A 202 11.53 13.21 17.85
C ARG A 202 11.87 12.80 19.26
N LEU A 203 11.75 13.70 20.23
CA LEU A 203 11.95 13.37 21.64
C LEU A 203 10.98 12.27 22.09
N ALA A 204 9.69 12.38 21.74
CA ALA A 204 8.69 11.35 21.99
C ALA A 204 9.07 9.98 21.39
N ALA A 205 9.59 9.97 20.15
CA ALA A 205 10.10 8.76 19.52
C ALA A 205 11.30 8.19 20.27
N ARG A 206 12.29 9.01 20.60
CA ARG A 206 13.51 8.59 21.30
C ARG A 206 13.24 8.05 22.71
N ILE A 207 12.27 8.63 23.43
CA ILE A 207 11.79 8.08 24.71
C ILE A 207 11.15 6.69 24.48
N SER A 208 10.30 6.55 23.47
CA SER A 208 9.65 5.27 23.13
C SER A 208 10.66 4.18 22.72
N VAL A 209 11.66 4.53 21.90
CA VAL A 209 12.76 3.64 21.49
C VAL A 209 13.62 3.26 22.70
N SER A 210 14.01 4.22 23.54
CA SER A 210 14.76 3.96 24.78
C SER A 210 13.96 3.10 25.77
N ASN A 211 12.62 3.17 25.75
CA ASN A 211 11.76 2.26 26.51
C ASN A 211 11.86 0.84 25.93
N LEU A 212 11.59 0.67 24.62
CA LEU A 212 11.66 -0.63 23.93
C LEU A 212 13.03 -1.31 24.07
N HIS A 213 14.13 -0.57 23.90
CA HIS A 213 15.50 -1.09 24.05
C HIS A 213 15.78 -1.66 25.45
N LYS A 214 15.09 -1.21 26.49
CA LYS A 214 15.20 -1.75 27.86
C LYS A 214 14.32 -2.97 28.13
N GLU A 215 13.33 -3.22 27.26
CA GLU A 215 12.42 -4.36 27.34
C GLU A 215 12.83 -5.51 26.39
N THR A 216 13.79 -5.27 25.48
CA THR A 216 14.18 -6.19 24.40
C THR A 216 15.67 -6.53 24.44
N SER A 217 16.01 -7.75 24.01
CA SER A 217 17.40 -8.23 23.90
C SER A 217 18.27 -7.26 23.07
N PRO A 218 19.54 -7.03 23.46
CA PRO A 218 20.49 -6.25 22.67
C PRO A 218 21.10 -7.04 21.48
N SER A 219 20.81 -8.34 21.37
CA SER A 219 21.20 -9.20 20.25
C SER A 219 20.00 -9.56 19.37
N PHE A 220 20.17 -9.44 18.06
CA PHE A 220 19.22 -9.89 17.05
C PHE A 220 19.13 -11.42 17.06
N SER A 221 20.28 -12.10 17.05
CA SER A 221 20.38 -13.55 17.05
C SER A 221 19.69 -14.19 18.26
N LEU A 222 19.85 -13.64 19.46
CA LEU A 222 19.11 -14.10 20.65
C LEU A 222 17.60 -13.80 20.56
N THR A 223 17.21 -12.72 19.89
CA THR A 223 15.78 -12.37 19.70
C THR A 223 15.09 -13.37 18.77
N LEU A 224 15.74 -13.75 17.66
CA LEU A 224 15.21 -14.75 16.73
C LEU A 224 15.16 -16.14 17.39
N LYS A 225 16.19 -16.54 18.16
CA LYS A 225 16.16 -17.79 18.93
C LYS A 225 15.02 -17.83 19.94
N LYS A 226 14.71 -16.72 20.62
CA LYS A 226 13.53 -16.63 21.50
C LYS A 226 12.22 -16.76 20.72
N LEU A 227 12.10 -16.11 19.56
CA LEU A 227 10.91 -16.16 18.71
C LEU A 227 10.67 -17.56 18.13
N SER A 228 11.72 -18.26 17.69
CA SER A 228 11.62 -19.63 17.19
C SER A 228 11.32 -20.66 18.27
N SER A 229 11.70 -20.41 19.53
CA SER A 229 11.42 -21.29 20.67
C SER A 229 10.04 -21.07 21.33
N LEU A 230 9.19 -20.18 20.81
CA LEU A 230 7.85 -19.99 21.37
C LEU A 230 6.95 -21.20 21.06
N VAL A 231 6.24 -21.67 22.09
CA VAL A 231 5.22 -22.71 22.02
C VAL A 231 3.86 -22.15 22.45
N ASP A 232 2.78 -22.65 21.87
CA ASP A 232 1.43 -22.31 22.35
C ASP A 232 1.18 -23.03 23.68
N PRO A 233 0.93 -22.31 24.80
CA PRO A 233 0.74 -22.92 26.10
C PRO A 233 -0.52 -23.79 26.20
N LYS A 234 -1.45 -23.72 25.24
CA LYS A 234 -2.67 -24.55 25.22
C LYS A 234 -2.47 -25.90 24.52
N THR A 235 -1.69 -25.94 23.44
CA THR A 235 -1.46 -27.15 22.62
C THR A 235 -0.07 -27.76 22.80
N ASN A 236 0.84 -27.04 23.44
CA ASN A 236 2.27 -27.35 23.58
C ASN A 236 2.99 -27.57 22.24
N GLN A 237 2.44 -27.03 21.14
CA GLN A 237 3.04 -27.07 19.81
C GLN A 237 3.94 -25.84 19.58
N PRO A 238 5.02 -25.95 18.77
CA PRO A 238 5.78 -24.80 18.31
C PRO A 238 4.89 -23.77 17.61
N CYS A 239 5.17 -22.49 17.81
CA CYS A 239 4.44 -21.39 17.15
C CYS A 239 4.96 -21.07 15.74
N GLU A 240 6.08 -21.69 15.34
CA GLU A 240 6.62 -21.65 13.97
C GLU A 240 6.68 -20.24 13.36
N ILE A 241 7.21 -19.26 14.11
CA ILE A 241 7.19 -17.84 13.70
C ILE A 241 8.32 -17.50 12.71
N ILE A 242 9.50 -18.08 12.90
CA ILE A 242 10.72 -17.80 12.12
C ILE A 242 11.01 -19.00 11.22
N SER A 243 11.42 -18.76 9.97
CA SER A 243 11.79 -19.82 9.03
C SER A 243 12.95 -20.66 9.58
N PRO A 244 12.91 -22.02 9.49
CA PRO A 244 14.03 -22.88 9.86
C PRO A 244 15.31 -22.54 9.10
N GLU A 245 15.20 -22.19 7.83
CA GLU A 245 16.33 -21.82 6.95
C GLU A 245 17.01 -20.55 7.47
N LEU A 246 16.23 -19.53 7.88
CA LEU A 246 16.78 -18.34 8.52
C LEU A 246 17.43 -18.66 9.87
N MET A 247 16.89 -19.61 10.64
CA MET A 247 17.53 -20.05 11.88
C MET A 247 18.89 -20.73 11.64
N LYS A 248 19.04 -21.58 10.60
CA LYS A 248 20.35 -22.15 10.20
C LYS A 248 21.38 -21.05 9.92
N VAL A 249 20.96 -19.95 9.28
CA VAL A 249 21.80 -18.78 8.99
C VAL A 249 22.20 -18.06 10.28
N VAL A 250 21.26 -17.83 11.19
CA VAL A 250 21.51 -17.19 12.50
C VAL A 250 22.42 -18.04 13.38
N ASP A 251 22.27 -19.36 13.40
CA ASP A 251 23.14 -20.24 14.18
C ASP A 251 24.58 -20.29 13.67
N LYS A 252 24.79 -20.11 12.36
CA LYS A 252 26.11 -20.17 11.72
C LYS A 252 26.82 -18.81 11.59
N PHE A 253 26.06 -17.73 11.47
CA PHE A 253 26.59 -16.39 11.16
C PHE A 253 26.09 -15.29 12.10
N GLY A 254 25.39 -15.64 13.20
CA GLY A 254 24.77 -14.71 14.12
C GLY A 254 25.68 -13.58 14.62
N ASP A 255 26.93 -13.90 15.02
CA ASP A 255 27.90 -12.89 15.47
C ASP A 255 28.22 -11.85 14.38
N ILE A 256 28.33 -12.29 13.12
CA ILE A 256 28.59 -11.41 11.98
C ILE A 256 27.36 -10.54 11.72
N ILE A 257 26.16 -11.12 11.76
CA ILE A 257 24.90 -10.40 11.54
C ILE A 257 24.66 -9.35 12.63
N ASP A 258 24.79 -9.75 13.91
CA ASP A 258 24.67 -8.86 15.07
C ASP A 258 25.68 -7.70 14.97
N SER A 259 26.93 -7.96 14.53
CA SER A 259 27.96 -6.92 14.34
C SER A 259 27.66 -5.89 13.24
N LYS A 260 26.70 -6.18 12.35
CA LYS A 260 26.27 -5.27 11.27
C LYS A 260 25.07 -4.42 11.63
N ILE A 261 24.39 -4.69 12.75
CA ILE A 261 23.19 -3.98 13.15
C ILE A 261 23.54 -2.72 13.93
N ASP A 262 23.11 -1.57 13.41
CA ASP A 262 23.26 -0.26 14.03
C ASP A 262 21.95 0.14 14.74
N CYS A 263 21.83 -0.24 16.01
CA CYS A 263 20.67 0.05 16.85
C CYS A 263 20.40 1.55 17.04
N ASP A 264 21.37 2.44 16.83
CA ASP A 264 21.17 3.87 17.00
C ASP A 264 20.30 4.48 15.89
N ARG A 265 20.12 3.76 14.77
CA ARG A 265 19.18 4.12 13.70
C ARG A 265 17.72 4.10 14.15
N ASP A 266 17.37 3.36 15.21
CA ASP A 266 16.00 3.40 15.76
C ASP A 266 15.64 4.82 16.25
N TYR A 267 16.60 5.58 16.78
CA TYR A 267 16.40 6.97 17.26
C TYR A 267 16.20 8.00 16.12
N ARG A 268 16.24 7.58 14.85
CA ARG A 268 15.92 8.39 13.66
C ARG A 268 14.43 8.35 13.30
N LEU A 269 13.65 7.42 13.86
CA LEU A 269 12.21 7.30 13.60
C LEU A 269 11.43 8.46 14.22
N GLY A 270 10.36 8.91 13.55
CA GLY A 270 9.36 9.79 14.15
C GLY A 270 8.38 9.02 15.04
N TYR A 271 7.74 9.69 16.02
CA TYR A 271 6.92 9.01 17.04
C TYR A 271 5.81 8.16 16.42
N PHE A 272 5.07 8.71 15.46
CA PHE A 272 3.98 8.00 14.79
C PHE A 272 4.49 6.84 13.91
N GLY A 273 5.65 6.98 13.28
CA GLY A 273 6.27 5.88 12.53
C GLY A 273 6.69 4.72 13.43
N PHE A 274 7.33 5.04 14.56
CA PHE A 274 7.64 4.06 15.60
C PHE A 274 6.38 3.38 16.15
N LYS A 275 5.31 4.14 16.46
CA LYS A 275 4.05 3.56 16.95
C LYS A 275 3.30 2.74 15.91
N THR A 276 3.41 3.05 14.62
CA THR A 276 2.92 2.18 13.54
C THR A 276 3.68 0.85 13.50
N LEU A 277 5.02 0.88 13.61
CA LEU A 277 5.83 -0.34 13.71
C LEU A 277 5.49 -1.18 14.95
N GLU A 278 5.50 -0.56 16.13
CA GLU A 278 5.17 -1.19 17.42
C GLU A 278 3.75 -1.79 17.43
N LYS A 279 2.78 -1.16 16.76
CA LYS A 279 1.41 -1.68 16.69
C LYS A 279 1.34 -2.98 15.90
N SER A 280 1.93 -3.01 14.70
CA SER A 280 1.57 -4.00 13.66
C SER A 280 2.73 -4.75 12.99
N TYR A 281 3.96 -4.25 13.01
CA TYR A 281 5.07 -4.80 12.20
C TYR A 281 6.12 -5.55 13.01
N LEU A 282 6.42 -5.09 14.23
CA LEU A 282 7.42 -5.73 15.09
C LEU A 282 6.85 -7.02 15.67
N LEU A 283 7.59 -8.13 15.53
CA LEU A 283 7.20 -9.42 16.08
C LEU A 283 7.10 -9.39 17.62
N LYS A 284 6.09 -10.11 18.13
CA LYS A 284 5.66 -10.09 19.53
C LYS A 284 5.65 -11.49 20.10
N ASP A 285 5.82 -11.55 21.41
CA ASP A 285 5.51 -12.73 22.19
C ASP A 285 4.01 -13.07 22.00
N ILE A 286 3.72 -14.26 21.51
CA ILE A 286 2.34 -14.66 21.21
C ILE A 286 1.49 -14.85 22.48
N ILE A 287 2.11 -15.03 23.64
CA ILE A 287 1.46 -15.21 24.93
C ILE A 287 1.28 -13.84 25.62
N THR A 288 2.38 -13.15 25.91
CA THR A 288 2.34 -11.89 26.68
C THR A 288 1.91 -10.68 25.85
N LYS A 289 1.91 -10.81 24.51
CA LYS A 289 1.71 -9.73 23.52
C LYS A 289 2.74 -8.60 23.61
N GLU A 290 3.84 -8.81 24.34
CA GLU A 290 4.94 -7.85 24.41
C GLU A 290 5.81 -7.89 23.15
N THR A 291 6.32 -6.74 22.74
CA THR A 291 7.17 -6.63 21.55
C THR A 291 8.56 -7.21 21.86
N LEU A 292 8.99 -8.17 21.05
CA LEU A 292 10.32 -8.79 21.18
C LEU A 292 11.31 -8.20 20.16
N GLU A 293 10.83 -7.83 18.98
CA GLU A 293 11.63 -7.34 17.88
C GLU A 293 11.85 -5.81 17.94
N ARG A 294 13.09 -5.35 17.71
CA ARG A 294 13.40 -3.92 17.50
C ARG A 294 13.22 -3.54 16.02
N PRO A 295 12.99 -2.27 15.65
CA PRO A 295 12.90 -1.86 14.25
C PRO A 295 14.12 -2.29 13.42
N GLN A 296 15.35 -2.15 13.92
CA GLN A 296 16.54 -2.69 13.24
C GLN A 296 16.49 -4.21 13.01
N TYR A 297 15.94 -4.97 13.95
CA TYR A 297 15.86 -6.42 13.85
C TYR A 297 14.86 -6.82 12.76
N MET A 298 13.73 -6.09 12.65
CA MET A 298 12.79 -6.25 11.54
C MET A 298 13.46 -5.93 10.19
N TRP A 299 14.20 -4.82 10.08
CA TRP A 299 14.92 -4.49 8.84
C TRP A 299 15.95 -5.56 8.46
N MET A 300 16.69 -6.11 9.44
CA MET A 300 17.65 -7.19 9.18
C MET A 300 16.96 -8.51 8.83
N ARG A 301 15.90 -8.92 9.55
CA ARG A 301 15.09 -10.11 9.23
C ARG A 301 14.56 -10.05 7.80
N VAL A 302 14.00 -8.91 7.39
CA VAL A 302 13.50 -8.70 6.03
C VAL A 302 14.63 -8.79 5.00
N ALA A 303 15.78 -8.19 5.27
CA ALA A 303 16.91 -8.24 4.35
C ALA A 303 17.48 -9.67 4.18
N LEU A 304 17.65 -10.40 5.29
CA LEU A 304 18.10 -11.79 5.27
C LEU A 304 17.07 -12.71 4.60
N GLY A 305 15.79 -12.56 4.93
CA GLY A 305 14.68 -13.36 4.38
C GLY A 305 14.31 -13.07 2.93
N ILE A 306 14.86 -12.01 2.33
CA ILE A 306 14.83 -11.79 0.87
C ILE A 306 16.02 -12.49 0.22
N HIS A 307 17.24 -12.23 0.70
CA HIS A 307 18.44 -12.63 -0.03
C HIS A 307 18.88 -14.06 0.23
N ILE A 308 18.72 -14.58 1.45
CA ILE A 308 19.31 -15.85 1.86
C ILE A 308 18.29 -16.98 1.80
N ARG A 309 18.65 -18.05 1.10
CA ARG A 309 17.88 -19.31 0.99
C ARG A 309 18.41 -20.34 2.00
N ASP A 310 17.99 -21.59 1.89
CA ASP A 310 18.69 -22.67 2.62
C ASP A 310 20.17 -22.68 2.21
N ILE A 311 21.05 -22.56 3.21
CA ILE A 311 22.50 -22.50 3.07
C ILE A 311 23.15 -23.88 3.02
N GLU A 312 22.39 -24.96 3.19
CA GLU A 312 22.86 -26.32 2.99
C GLU A 312 23.22 -26.57 1.51
N GLY A 313 24.37 -27.20 1.27
CA GLY A 313 24.90 -27.43 -0.07
C GLY A 313 25.41 -26.18 -0.83
N MET A 314 25.09 -24.95 -0.39
CA MET A 314 25.57 -23.73 -1.04
C MET A 314 27.09 -23.55 -0.91
N LYS A 315 27.73 -23.03 -1.97
CA LYS A 315 29.16 -22.68 -1.92
C LYS A 315 29.37 -21.48 -0.99
N LYS A 316 30.52 -21.46 -0.31
CA LYS A 316 30.89 -20.37 0.62
C LYS A 316 30.88 -18.98 -0.05
N SER A 317 31.29 -18.89 -1.32
CA SER A 317 31.20 -17.68 -2.14
C SER A 317 29.78 -17.13 -2.24
N ASP A 318 28.83 -18.02 -2.46
CA ASP A 318 27.45 -17.67 -2.81
C ASP A 318 26.71 -17.20 -1.54
N ILE A 319 26.98 -17.86 -0.41
CA ILE A 319 26.51 -17.43 0.92
C ILE A 319 27.09 -16.05 1.28
N GLN A 320 28.37 -15.79 0.97
CA GLN A 320 29.00 -14.49 1.23
C GLN A 320 28.41 -13.37 0.38
N GLU A 321 28.07 -13.64 -0.88
CA GLU A 321 27.40 -12.67 -1.77
C GLU A 321 25.94 -12.41 -1.35
N ASP A 322 25.18 -13.44 -0.99
CA ASP A 322 23.79 -13.27 -0.49
C ASP A 322 23.79 -12.51 0.86
N LEU A 323 24.75 -12.77 1.77
CA LEU A 323 24.96 -11.95 2.98
C LEU A 323 25.34 -10.50 2.65
N ARG A 324 26.20 -10.27 1.66
CA ARG A 324 26.59 -8.91 1.24
C ARG A 324 25.37 -8.13 0.73
N ARG A 325 24.49 -8.76 -0.05
CA ARG A 325 23.24 -8.16 -0.55
C ARG A 325 22.21 -7.94 0.55
N ALA A 326 22.12 -8.84 1.53
CA ALA A 326 21.33 -8.64 2.73
C ALA A 326 21.82 -7.40 3.50
N PHE A 327 23.13 -7.26 3.74
CA PHE A 327 23.67 -6.09 4.44
C PHE A 327 23.50 -4.78 3.64
N GLU A 328 23.66 -4.79 2.31
CA GLU A 328 23.33 -3.66 1.42
C GLU A 328 21.86 -3.24 1.53
N THR A 329 20.95 -4.21 1.58
CA THR A 329 19.50 -3.99 1.73
C THR A 329 19.14 -3.46 3.12
N TYR A 330 19.67 -4.08 4.19
CA TYR A 330 19.50 -3.63 5.57
C TYR A 330 19.98 -2.19 5.73
N ASP A 331 21.17 -1.85 5.21
CA ASP A 331 21.77 -0.53 5.37
C ASP A 331 20.89 0.57 4.74
N LEU A 332 20.42 0.34 3.52
CA LEU A 332 19.56 1.29 2.80
C LEU A 332 18.17 1.44 3.42
N MET A 333 17.53 0.34 3.85
CA MET A 333 16.22 0.39 4.52
C MET A 333 16.30 1.07 5.89
N SER A 334 17.29 0.72 6.72
CA SER A 334 17.44 1.28 8.07
C SER A 334 17.88 2.75 8.08
N GLN A 335 18.52 3.22 7.01
CA GLN A 335 18.74 4.66 6.76
C GLN A 335 17.52 5.36 6.15
N GLY A 336 16.50 4.60 5.73
CA GLY A 336 15.21 5.10 5.25
C GLY A 336 15.18 5.49 3.77
N TYR A 337 16.16 5.09 2.95
CA TYR A 337 16.20 5.41 1.51
C TYR A 337 15.04 4.78 0.73
N PHE A 338 14.62 3.57 1.13
CA PHE A 338 13.44 2.90 0.59
C PHE A 338 12.83 1.98 1.65
N THR A 339 11.66 1.43 1.36
CA THR A 339 11.08 0.32 2.11
C THR A 339 10.30 -0.62 1.20
N HIS A 340 10.24 -1.90 1.56
CA HIS A 340 9.35 -2.86 0.92
C HIS A 340 7.89 -2.66 1.37
N ALA A 341 6.95 -3.21 0.61
CA ALA A 341 5.53 -3.15 0.97
C ALA A 341 5.20 -3.97 2.24
N SER A 342 4.02 -3.70 2.81
CA SER A 342 3.65 -4.23 4.13
C SER A 342 3.75 -5.76 4.27
N PRO A 343 3.28 -6.59 3.31
CA PRO A 343 3.39 -8.05 3.42
C PRO A 343 4.84 -8.52 3.49
N THR A 344 5.73 -7.93 2.70
CA THR A 344 7.18 -8.23 2.78
C THR A 344 7.74 -7.94 4.18
N LEU A 345 7.35 -6.82 4.80
CA LEU A 345 7.79 -6.47 6.16
C LEU A 345 7.23 -7.42 7.24
N PHE A 346 5.97 -7.85 7.08
CA PHE A 346 5.31 -8.77 8.00
C PHE A 346 5.87 -10.20 7.91
N HIS A 347 6.13 -10.70 6.69
CA HIS A 347 6.28 -12.14 6.42
C HIS A 347 7.68 -12.57 5.98
N SER A 348 8.57 -11.66 5.57
CA SER A 348 9.93 -12.05 5.20
C SER A 348 10.69 -12.59 6.43
N GLY A 349 11.38 -13.73 6.24
CA GLY A 349 12.04 -14.46 7.32
C GLY A 349 11.11 -15.27 8.24
N THR A 350 9.81 -15.33 7.94
CA THR A 350 8.84 -16.20 8.64
C THR A 350 8.63 -17.51 7.89
N THR A 351 7.95 -18.48 8.51
CA THR A 351 7.65 -19.81 7.94
C THR A 351 6.71 -19.80 6.74
N HIS A 352 5.87 -18.78 6.62
CA HIS A 352 4.97 -18.59 5.48
C HIS A 352 5.19 -17.21 4.85
N PRO A 353 6.27 -17.06 4.05
CA PRO A 353 6.67 -15.78 3.47
C PRO A 353 5.75 -15.40 2.29
N GLN A 354 4.52 -14.97 2.59
CA GLN A 354 3.66 -14.28 1.61
C GLN A 354 4.10 -12.81 1.55
N LEU A 355 4.84 -12.45 0.50
CA LEU A 355 5.55 -11.16 0.38
C LEU A 355 4.88 -10.21 -0.63
N SER A 356 4.11 -10.74 -1.58
CA SER A 356 3.40 -10.00 -2.63
C SER A 356 2.15 -9.29 -2.12
N SER A 357 1.79 -8.12 -2.67
CA SER A 357 0.77 -7.24 -2.08
C SER A 357 -0.61 -7.29 -2.72
N CYS A 358 -0.68 -7.56 -4.01
CA CYS A 358 -1.94 -7.59 -4.75
C CYS A 358 -1.96 -8.72 -5.77
N PHE A 359 -3.17 -9.18 -6.09
CA PHE A 359 -3.44 -10.22 -7.07
C PHE A 359 -4.51 -9.72 -8.05
N LEU A 360 -4.39 -10.07 -9.33
CA LEU A 360 -5.39 -9.75 -10.35
C LEU A 360 -5.94 -11.06 -10.93
N LEU A 361 -7.26 -11.11 -11.11
CA LEU A 361 -7.98 -12.26 -11.66
C LEU A 361 -8.93 -11.79 -12.77
N LYS A 362 -9.06 -12.58 -13.83
CA LYS A 362 -10.33 -12.65 -14.55
C LYS A 362 -11.25 -13.62 -13.82
N MET A 363 -12.56 -13.43 -13.92
CA MET A 363 -13.51 -14.51 -13.68
C MET A 363 -13.25 -15.62 -14.69
N LYS A 364 -13.03 -16.87 -14.24
CA LYS A 364 -12.62 -17.98 -15.11
C LYS A 364 -13.59 -18.22 -16.28
N ASP A 365 -14.85 -18.48 -15.94
CA ASP A 365 -15.89 -18.83 -16.91
C ASP A 365 -17.27 -18.29 -16.49
N ASP A 366 -18.15 -18.11 -17.46
CA ASP A 366 -19.56 -17.71 -17.30
C ASP A 366 -20.44 -18.91 -16.90
N SER A 367 -20.03 -19.59 -15.83
CA SER A 367 -20.70 -20.75 -15.24
C SER A 367 -20.58 -20.74 -13.72
N ILE A 368 -21.46 -21.50 -13.04
CA ILE A 368 -21.42 -21.61 -11.57
C ILE A 368 -20.07 -22.15 -11.08
N ASN A 369 -19.48 -23.11 -11.78
CA ASN A 369 -18.16 -23.65 -11.41
C ASN A 369 -17.08 -22.57 -11.55
N GLY A 370 -17.00 -21.88 -12.70
CA GLY A 370 -16.05 -20.78 -12.90
C GLY A 370 -16.19 -19.66 -11.86
N ILE A 371 -17.42 -19.30 -11.50
CA ILE A 371 -17.72 -18.31 -10.46
C ILE A 371 -17.24 -18.77 -9.07
N TYR A 372 -17.56 -19.99 -8.65
CA TYR A 372 -17.21 -20.49 -7.32
C TYR A 372 -15.72 -20.85 -7.19
N ASP A 373 -15.06 -21.29 -8.26
CA ASP A 373 -13.60 -21.48 -8.27
C ASP A 373 -12.86 -20.14 -8.19
N THR A 374 -13.38 -19.10 -8.85
CA THR A 374 -12.86 -17.73 -8.72
C THR A 374 -13.08 -17.21 -7.30
N LEU A 375 -14.25 -17.44 -6.70
CA LEU A 375 -14.56 -17.07 -5.30
C LEU A 375 -13.63 -17.79 -4.30
N LYS A 376 -13.41 -19.09 -4.47
CA LYS A 376 -12.46 -19.91 -3.69
C LYS A 376 -11.03 -19.37 -3.79
N SER A 377 -10.63 -18.97 -5.00
CA SER A 377 -9.33 -18.34 -5.25
C SER A 377 -9.22 -17.01 -4.50
N CYS A 378 -10.26 -16.17 -4.56
CA CYS A 378 -10.31 -14.89 -3.84
C CYS A 378 -10.27 -15.07 -2.32
N ALA A 379 -11.00 -16.04 -1.77
CA ALA A 379 -10.96 -16.37 -0.34
C ALA A 379 -9.55 -16.84 0.10
N THR A 380 -8.90 -17.69 -0.71
CA THR A 380 -7.55 -18.20 -0.42
C THR A 380 -6.50 -17.09 -0.44
N ILE A 381 -6.60 -16.15 -1.38
CA ILE A 381 -5.75 -14.95 -1.45
C ILE A 381 -6.02 -14.01 -0.26
N SER A 382 -7.28 -13.72 0.06
CA SER A 382 -7.66 -12.81 1.16
C SER A 382 -7.17 -13.32 2.50
N LYS A 383 -7.19 -14.66 2.73
CA LYS A 383 -6.61 -15.29 3.93
C LYS A 383 -5.14 -14.92 4.13
N GLY A 384 -4.38 -14.79 3.03
CA GLY A 384 -2.98 -14.38 3.02
C GLY A 384 -2.75 -12.86 3.04
N ALA A 385 -3.76 -12.05 3.34
CA ALA A 385 -3.71 -10.58 3.33
C ALA A 385 -3.45 -9.93 1.95
N GLY A 386 -3.67 -10.65 0.85
CA GLY A 386 -3.59 -10.11 -0.50
C GLY A 386 -4.80 -9.26 -0.87
N GLY A 387 -4.57 -8.05 -1.40
CA GLY A 387 -5.62 -7.24 -2.04
C GLY A 387 -5.95 -7.77 -3.44
N ILE A 388 -7.20 -7.66 -3.88
CA ILE A 388 -7.67 -8.30 -5.13
C ILE A 388 -8.19 -7.28 -6.14
N GLY A 389 -7.83 -7.43 -7.42
CA GLY A 389 -8.57 -6.92 -8.56
C GLY A 389 -9.25 -8.08 -9.30
N LEU A 390 -10.53 -7.95 -9.65
CA LEU A 390 -11.32 -9.00 -10.30
C LEU A 390 -12.12 -8.44 -11.48
N SER A 391 -11.78 -8.87 -12.71
CA SER A 391 -12.59 -8.57 -13.90
C SER A 391 -13.82 -9.49 -13.96
N VAL A 392 -15.01 -8.92 -14.15
CA VAL A 392 -16.28 -9.67 -14.24
C VAL A 392 -17.06 -9.44 -15.53
N SER A 393 -16.50 -8.71 -16.50
CA SER A 393 -17.16 -8.31 -17.75
C SER A 393 -17.57 -9.46 -18.67
N ASN A 394 -17.07 -10.68 -18.43
CA ASN A 394 -17.42 -11.90 -19.17
C ASN A 394 -18.66 -12.64 -18.60
N ILE A 395 -19.15 -12.30 -17.41
CA ILE A 395 -20.36 -12.90 -16.84
C ILE A 395 -21.62 -12.36 -17.52
N ARG A 396 -22.57 -13.24 -17.86
CA ARG A 396 -23.81 -12.87 -18.55
C ARG A 396 -24.69 -11.92 -17.73
N ALA A 397 -25.18 -10.87 -18.40
CA ALA A 397 -26.08 -9.89 -17.82
C ALA A 397 -27.44 -10.48 -17.42
N ARG A 398 -28.19 -9.75 -16.59
CA ARG A 398 -29.55 -10.12 -16.17
C ARG A 398 -30.47 -10.35 -17.37
N GLY A 399 -31.37 -11.34 -17.26
CA GLY A 399 -32.31 -11.72 -18.33
C GLY A 399 -31.69 -12.59 -19.44
N SER A 400 -30.39 -12.88 -19.40
CA SER A 400 -29.74 -13.77 -20.38
C SER A 400 -30.18 -15.23 -20.18
N TYR A 401 -30.56 -15.93 -21.25
CA TYR A 401 -31.01 -17.32 -21.20
C TYR A 401 -29.90 -18.30 -20.74
N ILE A 402 -30.26 -19.26 -19.90
CA ILE A 402 -29.36 -20.30 -19.39
C ILE A 402 -29.77 -21.65 -19.99
N LYS A 403 -29.02 -22.12 -21.01
CA LYS A 403 -29.33 -23.35 -21.75
C LYS A 403 -29.55 -24.59 -20.88
N GLY A 404 -28.73 -24.77 -19.82
CA GLY A 404 -28.77 -25.96 -18.97
C GLY A 404 -29.99 -26.02 -18.05
N THR A 405 -30.32 -24.93 -17.35
CA THR A 405 -31.46 -24.88 -16.41
C THR A 405 -32.77 -24.43 -17.05
N LYS A 406 -32.74 -24.00 -18.32
CA LYS A 406 -33.87 -23.40 -19.08
C LYS A 406 -34.43 -22.12 -18.44
N GLY A 407 -33.72 -21.53 -17.48
CA GLY A 407 -34.07 -20.28 -16.82
C GLY A 407 -33.34 -19.07 -17.40
N TYR A 408 -33.40 -17.95 -16.68
CA TYR A 408 -32.74 -16.69 -17.03
C TYR A 408 -31.76 -16.25 -15.93
N SER A 409 -30.69 -15.56 -16.31
CA SER A 409 -29.69 -15.02 -15.39
C SER A 409 -30.25 -13.90 -14.52
N ASN A 410 -29.83 -13.86 -13.26
CA ASN A 410 -30.10 -12.75 -12.35
C ASN A 410 -29.06 -11.60 -12.47
N GLY A 411 -28.03 -11.78 -13.30
CA GLY A 411 -26.99 -10.78 -13.56
C GLY A 411 -25.92 -10.68 -12.46
N LEU A 412 -25.10 -9.63 -12.55
CA LEU A 412 -23.95 -9.40 -11.68
C LEU A 412 -24.33 -9.14 -10.21
N VAL A 413 -25.45 -8.46 -9.93
CA VAL A 413 -25.77 -7.96 -8.58
C VAL A 413 -25.83 -9.08 -7.53
N PRO A 414 -26.57 -10.20 -7.72
CA PRO A 414 -26.58 -11.27 -6.71
C PRO A 414 -25.25 -12.01 -6.60
N MET A 415 -24.51 -12.18 -7.71
CA MET A 415 -23.18 -12.78 -7.69
C MET A 415 -22.23 -11.95 -6.82
N LEU A 416 -22.18 -10.64 -7.03
CA LEU A 416 -21.29 -9.74 -6.31
C LEU A 416 -21.63 -9.65 -4.81
N ARG A 417 -22.88 -9.87 -4.40
CA ARG A 417 -23.23 -10.00 -2.97
C ARG A 417 -22.62 -11.23 -2.29
N VAL A 418 -22.34 -12.30 -3.03
CA VAL A 418 -21.58 -13.45 -2.51
C VAL A 418 -20.12 -13.04 -2.30
N PHE A 419 -19.50 -12.38 -3.26
CA PHE A 419 -18.12 -11.87 -3.13
C PHE A 419 -17.97 -10.85 -1.99
N ASP A 420 -18.95 -9.94 -1.81
CA ASP A 420 -19.02 -8.98 -0.71
C ASP A 420 -19.06 -9.69 0.65
N SER A 421 -19.96 -10.67 0.79
CA SER A 421 -20.07 -11.51 1.99
C SER A 421 -18.79 -12.30 2.28
N THR A 422 -18.13 -12.83 1.26
CA THR A 422 -16.83 -13.52 1.40
C THR A 422 -15.69 -12.55 1.78
N SER A 423 -15.69 -11.32 1.28
CA SER A 423 -14.69 -10.31 1.64
C SER A 423 -14.75 -9.93 3.13
N ARG A 424 -15.96 -9.87 3.69
CA ARG A 424 -16.20 -9.70 5.13
C ARG A 424 -15.82 -10.94 5.95
N TYR A 425 -16.10 -12.14 5.45
CA TYR A 425 -15.82 -13.40 6.15
C TYR A 425 -14.31 -13.70 6.26
N VAL A 426 -13.51 -13.35 5.25
CA VAL A 426 -12.07 -13.65 5.20
C VAL A 426 -11.22 -12.39 5.46
N ASP A 427 -11.22 -11.94 6.71
CA ASP A 427 -10.69 -10.67 7.22
C ASP A 427 -9.14 -10.59 7.40
N GLN A 428 -8.39 -11.14 6.44
CA GLN A 428 -6.92 -11.10 6.39
C GLN A 428 -6.23 -11.60 7.68
N GLY A 429 -6.77 -12.66 8.29
CA GLY A 429 -6.12 -13.40 9.38
C GLY A 429 -6.41 -12.84 10.77
N GLY A 430 -7.69 -12.66 11.12
CA GLY A 430 -8.12 -12.35 12.47
C GLY A 430 -8.12 -10.85 12.78
N GLY A 431 -8.76 -10.06 11.92
CA GLY A 431 -9.01 -8.64 12.12
C GLY A 431 -7.78 -7.74 11.92
N LYS A 432 -6.71 -8.22 11.27
CA LYS A 432 -5.54 -7.37 10.97
C LYS A 432 -5.89 -6.26 9.98
N ARG A 433 -6.69 -6.59 8.95
CA ARG A 433 -7.24 -5.69 7.91
C ARG A 433 -8.49 -6.33 7.29
N PRO A 434 -9.56 -5.59 6.95
CA PRO A 434 -10.69 -6.17 6.20
C PRO A 434 -10.23 -6.74 4.84
N GLY A 435 -10.92 -7.78 4.36
CA GLY A 435 -10.77 -8.23 2.97
C GLY A 435 -11.22 -7.12 2.01
N ALA A 436 -10.51 -6.95 0.89
CA ALA A 436 -10.72 -5.82 -0.01
C ALA A 436 -10.52 -6.24 -1.48
N PHE A 437 -11.63 -6.28 -2.22
CA PHE A 437 -11.65 -6.66 -3.64
C PHE A 437 -12.16 -5.48 -4.47
N ALA A 438 -11.43 -5.10 -5.52
CA ALA A 438 -11.90 -4.19 -6.56
C ALA A 438 -12.47 -4.97 -7.74
N VAL A 439 -13.75 -4.78 -8.02
CA VAL A 439 -14.47 -5.39 -9.14
C VAL A 439 -14.35 -4.46 -10.35
N TYR A 440 -13.96 -5.03 -11.49
CA TYR A 440 -13.78 -4.31 -12.74
C TYR A 440 -14.85 -4.69 -13.76
N LEU A 441 -15.47 -3.67 -14.37
CA LEU A 441 -16.52 -3.81 -15.37
C LEU A 441 -16.28 -2.87 -16.57
N GLU A 442 -16.51 -3.36 -17.78
CA GLU A 442 -16.49 -2.53 -19.00
C GLU A 442 -17.85 -1.82 -19.21
N PRO A 443 -17.87 -0.55 -19.67
CA PRO A 443 -19.07 0.28 -19.67
C PRO A 443 -20.17 -0.14 -20.67
N TRP A 444 -19.91 -1.11 -21.55
CA TRP A 444 -20.92 -1.69 -22.46
C TRP A 444 -21.74 -2.81 -21.81
N HIS A 445 -21.35 -3.31 -20.63
CA HIS A 445 -22.04 -4.44 -20.02
C HIS A 445 -23.45 -4.04 -19.57
N ALA A 446 -24.47 -4.86 -19.89
CA ALA A 446 -25.86 -4.47 -19.67
C ALA A 446 -26.30 -4.33 -18.20
N ASP A 447 -25.55 -4.86 -17.23
CA ASP A 447 -25.79 -4.63 -15.80
C ASP A 447 -25.07 -3.37 -15.25
N VAL A 448 -24.35 -2.59 -16.09
CA VAL A 448 -23.51 -1.46 -15.63
C VAL A 448 -24.27 -0.42 -14.80
N GLU A 449 -25.53 -0.14 -15.15
CA GLU A 449 -26.35 0.85 -14.44
C GLU A 449 -26.68 0.40 -13.00
N ASP A 450 -27.02 -0.89 -12.83
CA ASP A 450 -27.28 -1.50 -11.52
C ASP A 450 -25.98 -1.70 -10.72
N TRP A 451 -24.86 -1.96 -11.40
CA TRP A 451 -23.53 -2.09 -10.80
C TRP A 451 -23.01 -0.78 -10.20
N LEU A 452 -23.26 0.36 -10.86
CA LEU A 452 -22.90 1.70 -10.37
C LEU A 452 -23.60 2.09 -9.05
N ASP A 453 -24.70 1.41 -8.71
CA ASP A 453 -25.47 1.63 -7.49
C ASP A 453 -25.02 0.76 -6.30
N LEU A 454 -24.20 -0.27 -6.51
CA LEU A 454 -23.87 -1.28 -5.49
C LEU A 454 -23.23 -0.71 -4.21
N LYS A 455 -22.42 0.35 -4.33
CA LYS A 455 -21.74 1.01 -3.21
C LYS A 455 -22.55 2.16 -2.58
N LYS A 456 -23.69 2.56 -3.16
CA LYS A 456 -24.46 3.71 -2.65
C LYS A 456 -25.06 3.42 -1.28
N ASN A 457 -25.11 4.44 -0.43
CA ASN A 457 -25.61 4.29 0.94
C ASN A 457 -27.13 4.03 0.96
N HIS A 458 -27.89 4.76 0.14
CA HIS A 458 -29.34 4.62 -0.02
C HIS A 458 -29.75 3.49 -0.97
N GLY A 459 -31.03 3.12 -0.96
CA GLY A 459 -31.63 2.07 -1.78
C GLY A 459 -31.79 0.71 -1.07
N LYS A 460 -32.27 -0.30 -1.80
CA LYS A 460 -32.58 -1.63 -1.26
C LYS A 460 -31.32 -2.43 -0.94
N GLU A 461 -31.22 -2.97 0.27
CA GLU A 461 -30.03 -3.69 0.75
C GLU A 461 -29.76 -4.98 -0.04
N GLU A 462 -30.81 -5.63 -0.55
CA GLU A 462 -30.66 -6.82 -1.42
C GLU A 462 -29.93 -6.52 -2.75
N ARG A 463 -29.72 -5.23 -3.07
CA ARG A 463 -29.03 -4.72 -4.27
C ARG A 463 -27.77 -3.92 -3.90
N ARG A 464 -27.13 -4.20 -2.76
CA ARG A 464 -25.92 -3.51 -2.28
C ARG A 464 -24.81 -4.49 -1.93
N ALA A 465 -23.58 -4.02 -2.11
CA ALA A 465 -22.34 -4.71 -1.82
C ALA A 465 -21.27 -3.62 -1.54
N ARG A 466 -21.24 -3.12 -0.30
CA ARG A 466 -20.55 -1.85 0.00
C ARG A 466 -19.08 -2.05 0.41
N ASP A 467 -18.67 -3.28 0.69
CA ASP A 467 -17.32 -3.63 1.15
C ASP A 467 -16.41 -3.92 -0.04
N LEU A 468 -17.00 -4.34 -1.17
CA LEU A 468 -16.37 -4.31 -2.48
C LEU A 468 -16.04 -2.88 -2.94
N PHE A 469 -14.97 -2.77 -3.71
CA PHE A 469 -14.59 -1.57 -4.46
C PHE A 469 -14.91 -1.77 -5.94
N TYR A 470 -15.00 -0.68 -6.70
CA TYR A 470 -15.51 -0.69 -8.06
C TYR A 470 -14.62 0.14 -8.98
N GLY A 471 -14.26 -0.40 -10.14
CA GLY A 471 -13.49 0.29 -11.17
C GLY A 471 -14.07 0.04 -12.55
N LEU A 472 -14.13 1.09 -13.38
CA LEU A 472 -14.51 0.97 -14.77
C LEU A 472 -13.28 0.73 -15.65
N TRP A 473 -13.39 -0.25 -16.55
CA TRP A 473 -12.39 -0.57 -17.56
C TRP A 473 -12.87 -0.03 -18.92
N ILE A 474 -12.48 1.20 -19.23
CA ILE A 474 -13.14 2.05 -20.23
C ILE A 474 -12.41 1.99 -21.57
N CYS A 475 -13.12 1.61 -22.63
CA CYS A 475 -12.65 1.75 -24.01
C CYS A 475 -12.82 3.20 -24.53
N ASP A 476 -11.97 3.58 -25.47
CA ASP A 476 -11.94 4.90 -26.08
C ASP A 476 -13.22 5.20 -26.88
N GLU A 477 -13.90 4.18 -27.45
CA GLU A 477 -15.21 4.38 -28.09
C GLU A 477 -16.23 4.95 -27.13
N PHE A 478 -16.30 4.48 -25.88
CA PHE A 478 -17.22 5.06 -24.90
C PHE A 478 -16.92 6.54 -24.68
N MET A 479 -15.66 6.91 -24.48
CA MET A 479 -15.25 8.30 -24.28
C MET A 479 -15.57 9.18 -25.50
N ARG A 480 -15.32 8.68 -26.72
CA ARG A 480 -15.69 9.36 -27.99
C ARG A 480 -17.20 9.54 -28.13
N ARG A 481 -18.01 8.52 -27.80
CA ARG A 481 -19.48 8.59 -27.82
C ARG A 481 -20.00 9.57 -26.76
N VAL A 482 -19.40 9.65 -25.57
CA VAL A 482 -19.77 10.66 -24.55
C VAL A 482 -19.45 12.08 -25.03
N GLU A 483 -18.26 12.30 -25.61
CA GLU A 483 -17.86 13.61 -26.15
C GLU A 483 -18.80 14.07 -27.28
N ALA A 484 -18.99 13.22 -28.29
CA ALA A 484 -19.80 13.50 -29.48
C ALA A 484 -21.30 13.59 -29.22
N ASP A 485 -21.78 13.22 -28.02
CA ASP A 485 -23.21 12.95 -27.77
C ASP A 485 -23.72 11.88 -28.76
N GLY A 486 -23.16 10.67 -28.64
CA GLY A 486 -23.54 9.49 -29.40
C GLY A 486 -24.43 8.54 -28.60
N ASP A 487 -25.02 7.58 -29.31
CA ASP A 487 -25.69 6.44 -28.70
C ASP A 487 -24.67 5.42 -28.17
N TRP A 488 -25.06 4.69 -27.14
CA TRP A 488 -24.27 3.66 -26.50
C TRP A 488 -25.11 2.41 -26.31
N SER A 489 -24.64 1.31 -26.85
CA SER A 489 -25.32 0.01 -26.85
C SER A 489 -24.85 -0.84 -25.68
N LEU A 490 -25.78 -1.20 -24.80
CA LEU A 490 -25.56 -2.14 -23.71
C LEU A 490 -25.77 -3.58 -24.19
N MET A 491 -24.78 -4.44 -23.93
CA MET A 491 -24.67 -5.80 -24.47
C MET A 491 -24.43 -6.82 -23.35
N CYS A 492 -24.72 -8.09 -23.64
CA CYS A 492 -24.34 -9.22 -22.77
C CYS A 492 -23.18 -10.00 -23.42
N PRO A 493 -22.12 -10.36 -22.66
CA PRO A 493 -20.97 -11.09 -23.20
C PRO A 493 -21.34 -12.45 -23.82
N ASN A 494 -22.38 -13.15 -23.32
CA ASN A 494 -22.87 -14.40 -23.91
C ASN A 494 -23.50 -14.20 -25.31
N ALA A 495 -24.00 -13.00 -25.64
CA ALA A 495 -24.49 -12.67 -26.98
C ALA A 495 -23.41 -12.00 -27.87
N CYS A 496 -22.49 -11.28 -27.23
CA CYS A 496 -21.41 -10.50 -27.83
C CYS A 496 -20.03 -10.93 -27.30
N PRO A 497 -19.59 -12.18 -27.56
CA PRO A 497 -18.34 -12.72 -27.04
C PRO A 497 -17.11 -12.01 -27.64
N GLY A 498 -15.97 -12.08 -26.97
CA GLY A 498 -14.70 -11.53 -27.45
C GLY A 498 -14.50 -10.03 -27.21
N LEU A 499 -15.53 -9.26 -26.83
CA LEU A 499 -15.37 -7.84 -26.45
C LEU A 499 -14.40 -7.63 -25.27
N THR A 500 -14.29 -8.63 -24.38
CA THR A 500 -13.33 -8.66 -23.26
C THR A 500 -11.91 -9.03 -23.66
N ASP A 501 -11.72 -9.50 -24.89
CA ASP A 501 -10.49 -10.16 -25.35
C ASP A 501 -9.77 -9.36 -26.45
N CYS A 502 -10.39 -8.27 -26.95
CA CYS A 502 -9.81 -7.28 -27.83
C CYS A 502 -9.84 -5.86 -27.23
N HIS A 503 -9.07 -4.94 -27.81
CA HIS A 503 -8.99 -3.53 -27.39
C HIS A 503 -8.71 -2.60 -28.59
N GLY A 504 -8.88 -1.29 -28.41
CA GLY A 504 -8.69 -0.28 -29.46
C GLY A 504 -9.54 -0.53 -30.71
N GLU A 505 -8.96 -0.31 -31.89
CA GLU A 505 -9.67 -0.44 -33.18
C GLU A 505 -10.33 -1.82 -33.40
N GLU A 506 -9.74 -2.91 -32.90
CA GLU A 506 -10.34 -4.25 -32.97
C GLU A 506 -11.63 -4.34 -32.12
N PHE A 507 -11.60 -3.75 -30.92
CA PHE A 507 -12.79 -3.61 -30.09
C PHE A 507 -13.84 -2.74 -30.77
N ASP A 508 -13.44 -1.60 -31.33
CA ASP A 508 -14.34 -0.65 -31.99
C ASP A 508 -15.09 -1.29 -33.16
N GLN A 509 -14.39 -2.08 -33.97
CA GLN A 509 -14.98 -2.82 -35.09
C GLN A 509 -15.91 -3.95 -34.61
N LEU A 510 -15.51 -4.74 -33.61
CA LEU A 510 -16.33 -5.83 -33.09
C LEU A 510 -17.60 -5.31 -32.40
N TYR A 511 -17.48 -4.23 -31.63
CA TYR A 511 -18.60 -3.57 -30.96
C TYR A 511 -19.61 -3.02 -31.98
N ARG A 512 -19.16 -2.21 -32.95
CA ARG A 512 -20.03 -1.66 -34.01
C ARG A 512 -20.66 -2.75 -34.89
N LYS A 513 -19.97 -3.87 -35.11
CA LYS A 513 -20.55 -5.06 -35.76
C LYS A 513 -21.72 -5.62 -34.96
N TYR A 514 -21.61 -5.74 -33.64
CA TYR A 514 -22.71 -6.21 -32.80
C TYR A 514 -23.87 -5.21 -32.68
N GLU A 515 -23.60 -3.90 -32.76
CA GLU A 515 -24.65 -2.88 -32.95
C GLU A 515 -25.41 -3.14 -34.27
N ALA A 516 -24.69 -3.33 -35.39
CA ALA A 516 -25.28 -3.58 -36.71
C ALA A 516 -26.01 -4.94 -36.83
N GLU A 517 -25.56 -5.97 -36.12
CA GLU A 517 -26.23 -7.27 -36.01
C GLU A 517 -27.46 -7.26 -35.07
N GLY A 518 -27.75 -6.12 -34.41
CA GLY A 518 -28.89 -5.99 -33.50
C GLY A 518 -28.74 -6.76 -32.18
N LYS A 519 -27.52 -7.15 -31.78
CA LYS A 519 -27.24 -7.94 -30.56
C LYS A 519 -27.21 -7.09 -29.28
N VAL A 520 -28.02 -6.04 -29.26
CA VAL A 520 -28.08 -5.02 -28.21
C VAL A 520 -29.25 -5.30 -27.28
N ILE A 521 -29.03 -5.25 -25.97
CA ILE A 521 -30.09 -5.39 -24.95
C ILE A 521 -30.83 -4.07 -24.77
N LYS A 522 -30.08 -2.96 -24.72
CA LYS A 522 -30.63 -1.60 -24.53
C LYS A 522 -29.69 -0.59 -25.18
N THR A 523 -30.22 0.32 -25.99
CA THR A 523 -29.47 1.50 -26.45
C THR A 523 -29.82 2.69 -25.56
N ILE A 524 -28.82 3.43 -25.11
CA ILE A 524 -28.96 4.65 -24.30
C ILE A 524 -28.11 5.77 -24.89
N ARG A 525 -28.26 6.99 -24.36
CA ARG A 525 -27.33 8.07 -24.67
C ARG A 525 -26.05 7.88 -23.87
N ALA A 526 -24.87 7.96 -24.51
CA ALA A 526 -23.60 7.79 -23.82
C ALA A 526 -23.45 8.76 -22.63
N ARG A 527 -23.94 9.99 -22.79
CA ARG A 527 -23.98 11.02 -21.74
C ARG A 527 -24.91 10.67 -20.56
N GLU A 528 -25.94 9.85 -20.74
CA GLU A 528 -26.81 9.39 -19.65
C GLU A 528 -26.03 8.45 -18.70
N LEU A 529 -25.31 7.47 -19.27
CA LEU A 529 -24.42 6.61 -18.47
C LEU A 529 -23.31 7.42 -17.83
N TRP A 530 -22.71 8.36 -18.56
CA TRP A 530 -21.70 9.27 -18.02
C TRP A 530 -22.19 10.04 -16.78
N GLN A 531 -23.39 10.62 -16.82
CA GLN A 531 -23.99 11.30 -15.67
C GLN A 531 -24.17 10.36 -14.47
N LYS A 532 -24.54 9.09 -14.69
CA LYS A 532 -24.65 8.07 -13.62
C LYS A 532 -23.29 7.72 -13.01
N ILE A 533 -22.24 7.60 -13.84
CA ILE A 533 -20.85 7.40 -13.39
C ILE A 533 -20.41 8.56 -12.51
N LEU A 534 -20.54 9.80 -13.00
CA LEU A 534 -20.15 11.01 -12.27
C LEU A 534 -20.94 11.16 -10.95
N SER A 535 -22.24 10.81 -10.95
CA SER A 535 -23.07 10.88 -9.74
C SER A 535 -22.61 9.87 -8.69
N SER A 536 -22.35 8.62 -9.08
CA SER A 536 -21.81 7.59 -8.17
C SER A 536 -20.45 8.01 -7.58
N GLN A 537 -19.59 8.67 -8.37
CA GLN A 537 -18.30 9.21 -7.91
C GLN A 537 -18.46 10.34 -6.90
N VAL A 538 -19.41 11.24 -7.09
CA VAL A 538 -19.71 12.31 -6.12
C VAL A 538 -20.30 11.75 -4.82
N GLU A 539 -21.15 10.72 -4.91
CA GLU A 539 -21.78 10.07 -3.75
C GLU A 539 -20.84 9.14 -2.96
N THR A 540 -19.92 8.43 -3.63
CA THR A 540 -19.16 7.31 -3.04
C THR A 540 -17.63 7.40 -3.16
N GLY A 541 -17.13 8.37 -3.95
CA GLY A 541 -15.72 8.45 -4.35
C GLY A 541 -15.30 7.47 -5.45
N THR A 542 -16.23 6.62 -5.94
CA THR A 542 -16.01 5.51 -6.88
C THR A 542 -17.17 5.43 -7.91
N PRO A 543 -17.07 4.73 -9.06
CA PRO A 543 -16.00 3.84 -9.48
C PRO A 543 -14.69 4.55 -9.82
N TYR A 544 -13.60 3.81 -9.72
CA TYR A 544 -12.30 4.17 -10.30
C TYR A 544 -12.40 4.30 -11.82
N MET A 545 -11.53 5.08 -12.45
CA MET A 545 -11.50 5.32 -13.90
C MET A 545 -10.19 4.84 -14.50
N LEU A 546 -10.25 3.77 -15.29
CA LEU A 546 -9.10 3.22 -16.00
C LEU A 546 -9.42 3.07 -17.49
N TYR A 547 -8.45 3.39 -18.35
CA TYR A 547 -8.62 3.41 -19.79
C TYR A 547 -7.98 2.16 -20.39
N LYS A 548 -8.84 1.20 -20.77
CA LYS A 548 -8.51 -0.13 -21.32
C LYS A 548 -7.51 -0.04 -22.46
N ASP A 549 -7.72 0.89 -23.38
CA ASP A 549 -6.93 0.98 -24.61
C ASP A 549 -5.55 1.58 -24.34
N ALA A 550 -5.47 2.65 -23.54
CA ALA A 550 -4.20 3.20 -23.08
C ALA A 550 -3.39 2.22 -22.21
N ALA A 551 -4.07 1.40 -21.41
CA ALA A 551 -3.45 0.35 -20.60
C ALA A 551 -2.84 -0.77 -21.46
N ASN A 552 -3.61 -1.31 -22.41
CA ASN A 552 -3.20 -2.40 -23.29
C ASN A 552 -2.19 -1.97 -24.36
N ALA A 553 -2.44 -0.86 -25.06
CA ALA A 553 -1.56 -0.39 -26.13
C ALA A 553 -0.13 -0.12 -25.62
N LYS A 554 -0.01 0.32 -24.37
CA LYS A 554 1.22 0.78 -23.71
C LYS A 554 1.68 -0.14 -22.56
N SER A 555 1.39 -1.44 -22.66
CA SER A 555 1.95 -2.47 -21.78
C SER A 555 3.06 -3.24 -22.49
N ASN A 556 4.13 -3.57 -21.77
CA ASN A 556 5.15 -4.50 -22.25
C ASN A 556 4.66 -5.97 -22.25
N GLN A 557 3.53 -6.26 -21.60
CA GLN A 557 2.90 -7.58 -21.60
C GLN A 557 1.84 -7.74 -22.73
N LYS A 558 1.73 -6.78 -23.66
CA LYS A 558 0.73 -6.82 -24.75
C LYS A 558 0.87 -8.01 -25.72
N ASN A 559 1.99 -8.74 -25.66
CA ASN A 559 2.21 -9.98 -26.40
C ASN A 559 1.53 -11.21 -25.79
N LEU A 560 1.03 -11.11 -24.55
CA LEU A 560 0.34 -12.20 -23.85
C LEU A 560 -1.15 -12.28 -24.22
N GLY A 561 -1.76 -11.13 -24.52
CA GLY A 561 -3.18 -10.99 -24.80
C GLY A 561 -3.75 -9.70 -24.18
N THR A 562 -5.06 -9.53 -24.27
CA THR A 562 -5.75 -8.35 -23.72
C THR A 562 -5.82 -8.42 -22.19
N ILE A 563 -5.30 -7.39 -21.54
CA ILE A 563 -5.40 -7.12 -20.10
C ILE A 563 -6.82 -6.63 -19.78
N LYS A 564 -7.45 -7.27 -18.78
CA LYS A 564 -8.90 -7.21 -18.51
C LYS A 564 -9.30 -6.38 -17.28
N SER A 565 -8.33 -5.92 -16.49
CA SER A 565 -8.54 -5.16 -15.25
C SER A 565 -7.24 -4.56 -14.70
N SER A 566 -7.31 -3.98 -13.51
CA SER A 566 -6.17 -3.60 -12.67
C SER A 566 -6.33 -4.21 -11.27
N ASN A 567 -5.46 -3.88 -10.32
CA ASN A 567 -5.52 -4.36 -8.93
C ASN A 567 -6.47 -3.53 -8.04
N LEU A 568 -6.48 -3.81 -6.73
CA LEU A 568 -7.22 -3.04 -5.72
C LEU A 568 -6.94 -1.52 -5.73
N CYS A 569 -5.71 -1.13 -6.06
CA CYS A 569 -5.21 0.26 -5.93
C CYS A 569 -4.96 0.98 -7.27
N THR A 570 -5.32 0.37 -8.40
CA THR A 570 -5.29 0.94 -9.77
C THR A 570 -3.92 1.26 -10.38
N GLU A 571 -2.82 0.84 -9.77
CA GLU A 571 -1.45 1.02 -10.27
C GLU A 571 -0.91 -0.15 -11.10
N ILE A 572 -1.51 -1.34 -11.01
CA ILE A 572 -0.99 -2.57 -11.63
C ILE A 572 -1.75 -2.92 -12.90
N ILE A 573 -1.02 -3.18 -13.98
CA ILE A 573 -1.57 -3.45 -15.32
C ILE A 573 -0.86 -4.69 -15.85
N GLU A 574 -1.31 -5.85 -15.38
CA GLU A 574 -0.73 -7.17 -15.64
C GLU A 574 -1.76 -8.12 -16.27
N TYR A 575 -1.30 -9.01 -17.15
CA TYR A 575 -2.13 -10.01 -17.84
C TYR A 575 -2.69 -11.07 -16.87
N THR A 576 -3.89 -11.57 -17.15
CA THR A 576 -4.58 -12.58 -16.33
C THR A 576 -5.35 -13.56 -17.21
N ASP A 577 -5.31 -14.84 -16.88
CA ASP A 577 -6.02 -15.89 -17.61
C ASP A 577 -6.57 -16.98 -16.66
N ASP A 578 -7.04 -18.11 -17.19
CA ASP A 578 -7.59 -19.20 -16.37
C ASP A 578 -6.55 -19.83 -15.45
N ASP A 579 -5.32 -19.97 -15.92
CA ASP A 579 -4.19 -20.57 -15.19
C ASP A 579 -3.16 -19.52 -14.74
N GLU A 580 -3.48 -18.23 -14.88
CA GLU A 580 -2.60 -17.11 -14.54
C GLU A 580 -3.32 -16.04 -13.72
N ILE A 581 -2.96 -15.97 -12.44
CA ILE A 581 -3.35 -14.90 -11.51
C ILE A 581 -2.14 -13.97 -11.40
N ALA A 582 -2.22 -12.74 -11.89
CA ALA A 582 -1.09 -11.82 -11.81
C ALA A 582 -0.76 -11.45 -10.36
N VAL A 583 0.51 -11.18 -10.07
CA VAL A 583 1.03 -11.03 -8.70
C VAL A 583 1.97 -9.83 -8.58
N CYS A 584 1.59 -8.90 -7.73
CA CYS A 584 2.30 -7.65 -7.58
C CYS A 584 3.33 -7.65 -6.43
N ASN A 585 4.59 -7.38 -6.76
CA ASN A 585 5.73 -7.33 -5.84
C ASN A 585 6.22 -5.88 -5.69
N LEU A 586 6.04 -5.28 -4.50
CA LEU A 586 6.09 -3.82 -4.32
C LEU A 586 7.20 -3.29 -3.38
N ALA A 587 7.85 -2.20 -3.78
CA ALA A 587 8.73 -1.40 -2.92
C ALA A 587 8.71 0.08 -3.30
N SER A 588 8.83 0.99 -2.33
CA SER A 588 8.78 2.44 -2.54
C SER A 588 10.06 3.13 -2.09
N VAL A 589 10.63 3.97 -2.95
CA VAL A 589 11.74 4.86 -2.63
C VAL A 589 11.25 6.09 -1.83
N CYS A 590 12.06 6.60 -0.92
CA CYS A 590 11.77 7.77 -0.10
C CYS A 590 12.43 9.01 -0.70
N LEU A 591 11.72 9.72 -1.58
CA LEU A 591 12.31 10.74 -2.47
C LEU A 591 13.01 11.86 -1.71
N SER A 592 12.51 12.24 -0.54
CA SER A 592 13.13 13.28 0.28
C SER A 592 14.54 12.89 0.79
N ARG A 593 14.89 11.60 0.88
CA ARG A 593 16.26 11.18 1.28
C ARG A 593 17.33 11.51 0.25
N PHE A 594 16.95 11.86 -0.97
CA PHE A 594 17.86 12.19 -2.07
C PHE A 594 18.00 13.71 -2.25
N VAL A 595 17.34 14.52 -1.42
CA VAL A 595 17.53 15.98 -1.39
C VAL A 595 18.68 16.33 -0.47
N GLU A 596 19.71 16.98 -0.99
CA GLU A 596 20.89 17.47 -0.30
C GLU A 596 20.79 18.99 -0.12
N SER A 597 21.15 19.50 1.05
CA SER A 597 21.05 20.93 1.40
C SER A 597 21.85 21.22 2.68
N ASP A 598 22.41 22.42 2.80
CA ASP A 598 23.12 22.89 4.01
C ASP A 598 22.21 22.94 5.25
N ARG A 599 20.88 23.07 5.07
CA ARG A 599 19.86 22.99 6.15
C ARG A 599 19.39 21.55 6.41
N GLY A 600 20.03 20.57 5.77
CA GLY A 600 19.77 19.15 5.95
C GLY A 600 18.36 18.73 5.53
N GLU A 601 17.68 18.02 6.41
CA GLU A 601 16.37 17.40 6.14
C GLU A 601 15.20 18.37 5.97
N TYR A 602 15.40 19.67 6.24
CA TYR A 602 14.39 20.72 6.03
C TYR A 602 14.62 21.54 4.74
N GLY A 603 15.69 21.26 3.98
CA GLY A 603 15.90 21.81 2.64
C GLY A 603 16.03 23.34 2.55
N SER A 604 15.91 23.89 1.34
CA SER A 604 16.16 25.31 1.02
C SER A 604 14.91 26.06 0.49
N PRO A 605 13.83 26.18 1.28
CA PRO A 605 12.53 26.68 0.82
C PRO A 605 12.50 28.15 0.37
N ASP A 606 13.44 28.99 0.83
CA ASP A 606 13.56 30.39 0.38
C ASP A 606 14.36 30.56 -0.91
N LYS A 607 15.15 29.55 -1.31
CA LYS A 607 16.17 29.67 -2.35
C LYS A 607 16.19 28.40 -3.23
N PRO A 608 15.25 28.29 -4.19
CA PRO A 608 15.29 27.30 -5.25
C PRO A 608 16.69 27.21 -5.86
N GLY A 609 17.24 25.99 -5.95
CA GLY A 609 18.60 25.74 -6.45
C GLY A 609 19.72 25.77 -5.41
N GLN A 610 19.46 26.08 -4.12
CA GLN A 610 20.42 25.80 -3.02
C GLN A 610 20.33 24.37 -2.45
N ALA A 611 19.27 23.65 -2.80
CA ALA A 611 19.19 22.22 -2.57
C ALA A 611 19.38 21.48 -3.91
N THR A 612 20.03 20.32 -3.88
CA THR A 612 20.27 19.45 -5.03
C THR A 612 19.57 18.10 -4.85
N PHE A 613 19.16 17.48 -5.96
CA PHE A 613 18.59 16.15 -5.94
C PHE A 613 19.63 15.13 -6.46
N ASN A 614 20.02 14.17 -5.63
CA ASN A 614 21.07 13.21 -5.94
C ASN A 614 20.53 12.03 -6.78
N PHE A 615 20.50 12.23 -8.10
CA PHE A 615 20.07 11.22 -9.07
C PHE A 615 21.00 10.00 -9.14
N GLU A 616 22.31 10.16 -8.93
CA GLU A 616 23.26 9.03 -8.90
C GLU A 616 22.93 8.08 -7.74
N LYS A 617 22.67 8.63 -6.55
CA LYS A 617 22.25 7.86 -5.39
C LYS A 617 20.88 7.23 -5.62
N LEU A 618 19.92 7.95 -6.21
CA LEU A 618 18.60 7.40 -6.57
C LEU A 618 18.76 6.19 -7.50
N HIS A 619 19.50 6.33 -8.59
CA HIS A 619 19.78 5.26 -9.56
C HIS A 619 20.38 4.03 -8.85
N SER A 620 21.44 4.22 -8.06
CA SER A 620 22.09 3.12 -7.32
C SER A 620 21.12 2.38 -6.37
N VAL A 621 20.25 3.09 -5.66
CA VAL A 621 19.26 2.52 -4.74
C VAL A 621 18.17 1.77 -5.51
N VAL A 622 17.69 2.31 -6.64
CA VAL A 622 16.69 1.65 -7.48
C VAL A 622 17.24 0.34 -8.06
N LYS A 623 18.52 0.29 -8.45
CA LYS A 623 19.16 -0.99 -8.87
C LYS A 623 19.13 -2.04 -7.76
N VAL A 624 19.34 -1.66 -6.49
CA VAL A 624 19.19 -2.58 -5.33
C VAL A 624 17.73 -3.03 -5.20
N MET A 625 16.78 -2.09 -5.25
CA MET A 625 15.35 -2.41 -5.14
C MET A 625 14.86 -3.36 -6.24
N THR A 626 15.30 -3.20 -7.48
CA THR A 626 15.02 -4.13 -8.60
C THR A 626 15.53 -5.52 -8.30
N ARG A 627 16.79 -5.66 -7.83
CA ARG A 627 17.35 -6.98 -7.43
C ARG A 627 16.54 -7.62 -6.31
N ASN A 628 16.17 -6.84 -5.30
CA ASN A 628 15.38 -7.32 -4.15
C ASN A 628 13.99 -7.80 -4.58
N LEU A 629 13.27 -7.02 -5.40
CA LEU A 629 11.95 -7.39 -5.89
C LEU A 629 12.00 -8.59 -6.85
N ASN A 630 13.00 -8.67 -7.73
CA ASN A 630 13.19 -9.86 -8.57
C ASN A 630 13.48 -11.12 -7.73
N ARG A 631 14.20 -10.99 -6.60
CA ARG A 631 14.46 -12.10 -5.68
C ARG A 631 13.23 -12.49 -4.86
N ILE A 632 12.38 -11.53 -4.48
CA ILE A 632 11.10 -11.79 -3.80
C ILE A 632 10.22 -12.76 -4.60
N ILE A 633 10.23 -12.70 -5.93
CA ILE A 633 9.51 -13.64 -6.81
C ILE A 633 9.91 -15.11 -6.53
N ASP A 634 11.19 -15.36 -6.26
CA ASP A 634 11.72 -16.72 -6.06
C ASP A 634 11.55 -17.24 -4.61
N VAL A 635 11.40 -16.34 -3.62
CA VAL A 635 11.26 -16.71 -2.20
C VAL A 635 9.84 -16.54 -1.65
N ASN A 636 8.92 -16.02 -2.46
CA ASN A 636 7.52 -15.84 -2.08
C ASN A 636 6.77 -17.18 -2.02
N SER A 637 6.02 -17.39 -0.93
CA SER A 637 5.04 -18.47 -0.82
C SER A 637 3.73 -18.05 -1.51
N TYR A 638 3.41 -18.68 -2.63
CA TYR A 638 2.20 -18.40 -3.40
C TYR A 638 1.00 -19.15 -2.80
N PRO A 639 -0.16 -18.49 -2.59
CA PRO A 639 -1.35 -19.15 -2.07
C PRO A 639 -2.04 -20.08 -3.09
N LEU A 640 -1.72 -19.94 -4.38
CA LEU A 640 -2.31 -20.65 -5.51
C LEU A 640 -1.26 -20.88 -6.60
N GLU A 641 -1.33 -22.02 -7.28
CA GLU A 641 -0.40 -22.39 -8.37
C GLU A 641 -0.46 -21.39 -9.54
N ALA A 642 -1.65 -20.98 -9.97
CA ALA A 642 -1.85 -19.97 -11.01
C ALA A 642 -1.16 -18.62 -10.72
N ALA A 643 -0.96 -18.30 -9.44
CA ALA A 643 -0.21 -17.10 -9.02
C ALA A 643 1.30 -17.30 -9.14
N SER A 644 1.80 -18.50 -8.82
CA SER A 644 3.20 -18.89 -9.03
C SER A 644 3.55 -18.94 -10.52
N ASN A 645 2.65 -19.47 -11.36
CA ASN A 645 2.82 -19.61 -12.80
C ASN A 645 3.02 -18.23 -13.46
N SER A 646 2.07 -17.31 -13.26
CA SER A 646 2.15 -15.94 -13.81
C SER A 646 3.40 -15.20 -13.33
N ASN A 647 3.67 -15.19 -12.01
CA ASN A 647 4.81 -14.44 -11.48
C ASN A 647 6.17 -15.04 -11.91
N THR A 648 6.26 -16.35 -12.13
CA THR A 648 7.49 -16.98 -12.63
C THR A 648 7.69 -16.71 -14.12
N ARG A 649 6.63 -16.81 -14.93
CA ARG A 649 6.63 -16.68 -16.41
C ARG A 649 6.89 -15.25 -16.90
N HIS A 650 6.43 -14.25 -16.16
CA HIS A 650 6.50 -12.83 -16.55
C HIS A 650 7.39 -11.97 -15.63
N ARG A 651 7.63 -12.44 -14.40
CA ARG A 651 8.45 -11.78 -13.37
C ARG A 651 8.20 -10.26 -13.16
N PRO A 652 6.94 -9.78 -13.09
CA PRO A 652 6.66 -8.36 -12.91
C PRO A 652 7.05 -7.86 -11.50
N ILE A 653 7.49 -6.61 -11.45
CA ILE A 653 7.71 -5.87 -10.19
C ILE A 653 7.06 -4.48 -10.28
N GLY A 654 6.81 -3.88 -9.11
CA GLY A 654 6.27 -2.53 -8.99
C GLY A 654 7.12 -1.65 -8.07
N LEU A 655 7.99 -0.85 -8.67
CA LEU A 655 8.75 0.21 -8.02
C LEU A 655 7.90 1.48 -7.96
N GLY A 656 7.62 1.95 -6.75
CA GLY A 656 6.90 3.19 -6.49
C GLY A 656 7.72 4.21 -5.72
N VAL A 657 7.07 5.30 -5.30
CA VAL A 657 7.70 6.41 -4.55
C VAL A 657 6.94 6.70 -3.26
N SER A 658 7.53 7.54 -2.41
CA SER A 658 6.93 8.14 -1.23
C SER A 658 7.61 9.49 -0.95
N GLY A 659 6.87 10.43 -0.37
CA GLY A 659 7.40 11.76 -0.04
C GLY A 659 7.75 12.63 -1.25
N LEU A 660 6.98 12.58 -2.36
CA LEU A 660 7.15 13.54 -3.46
C LEU A 660 6.94 14.98 -2.96
N ALA A 661 5.87 15.25 -2.21
CA ALA A 661 5.63 16.57 -1.62
C ALA A 661 6.78 17.01 -0.70
N ASP A 662 7.30 16.13 0.17
CA ASP A 662 8.47 16.42 1.01
C ASP A 662 9.71 16.78 0.19
N ALA A 663 9.97 16.07 -0.92
CA ALA A 663 11.09 16.35 -1.79
C ALA A 663 10.94 17.73 -2.47
N LEU A 664 9.77 18.03 -3.04
CA LEU A 664 9.50 19.32 -3.67
C LEU A 664 9.61 20.49 -2.67
N ILE A 665 9.02 20.36 -1.48
CA ILE A 665 9.12 21.37 -0.42
C ILE A 665 10.58 21.62 -0.01
N ARG A 666 11.39 20.56 0.15
CA ARG A 666 12.81 20.69 0.50
C ARG A 666 13.67 21.27 -0.62
N MET A 667 13.26 21.12 -1.88
CA MET A 667 13.88 21.81 -3.03
C MET A 667 13.43 23.28 -3.16
N GLY A 668 12.40 23.70 -2.41
CA GLY A 668 11.75 25.01 -2.56
C GLY A 668 10.86 25.11 -3.80
N TYR A 669 10.39 23.98 -4.33
CA TYR A 669 9.59 23.91 -5.56
C TYR A 669 8.09 23.79 -5.25
N ASP A 670 7.29 24.61 -5.91
CA ASP A 670 5.83 24.47 -5.89
C ASP A 670 5.41 23.14 -6.50
N PHE A 671 4.38 22.51 -5.93
CA PHE A 671 3.96 21.16 -6.33
C PHE A 671 3.64 21.04 -7.84
N ASP A 672 2.71 21.86 -8.33
CA ASP A 672 2.29 21.95 -9.73
C ASP A 672 3.05 23.03 -10.53
N GLY A 673 4.18 23.52 -9.99
CA GLY A 673 5.06 24.48 -10.66
C GLY A 673 5.95 23.82 -11.72
N GLU A 674 6.54 24.64 -12.59
CA GLU A 674 7.40 24.16 -13.68
C GLU A 674 8.58 23.30 -13.18
N GLU A 675 9.32 23.77 -12.17
CA GLU A 675 10.46 23.03 -11.60
C GLU A 675 10.02 21.76 -10.84
N GLY A 676 8.87 21.78 -10.17
CA GLY A 676 8.28 20.59 -9.55
C GLY A 676 7.88 19.53 -10.58
N ARG A 677 7.32 19.97 -11.71
CA ARG A 677 6.97 19.13 -12.87
C ARG A 677 8.20 18.51 -13.54
N LYS A 678 9.26 19.31 -13.78
CA LYS A 678 10.55 18.83 -14.30
C LYS A 678 11.18 17.78 -13.39
N LEU A 679 11.31 18.09 -12.10
CA LEU A 679 11.89 17.17 -11.11
C LEU A 679 11.09 15.88 -11.00
N ASN A 680 9.75 15.95 -11.02
CA ASN A 680 8.88 14.79 -11.12
C ASN A 680 9.23 13.89 -12.32
N ALA A 681 9.32 14.44 -13.53
CA ALA A 681 9.65 13.66 -14.72
C ALA A 681 11.07 13.03 -14.63
N MET A 682 12.07 13.82 -14.21
CA MET A 682 13.46 13.37 -14.05
C MET A 682 13.61 12.23 -13.02
N ILE A 683 12.86 12.28 -11.91
CA ILE A 683 12.84 11.19 -10.91
C ILE A 683 12.39 9.88 -11.54
N PHE A 684 11.29 9.89 -12.30
CA PHE A 684 10.76 8.68 -12.92
C PHE A 684 11.60 8.21 -14.12
N GLU A 685 12.22 9.11 -14.88
CA GLU A 685 13.22 8.78 -15.90
C GLU A 685 14.41 8.02 -15.28
N CYS A 686 14.96 8.55 -14.18
CA CYS A 686 16.04 7.93 -13.42
C CYS A 686 15.67 6.55 -12.85
N MET A 687 14.48 6.41 -12.27
CA MET A 687 14.00 5.13 -11.75
C MET A 687 13.80 4.10 -12.87
N TYR A 688 13.25 4.52 -14.02
CA TYR A 688 13.02 3.62 -15.15
C TYR A 688 14.34 3.15 -15.77
N HIS A 689 15.31 4.05 -15.97
CA HIS A 689 16.64 3.68 -16.45
C HIS A 689 17.33 2.70 -15.51
N ALA A 690 17.41 3.03 -14.21
CA ALA A 690 18.07 2.20 -13.22
C ALA A 690 17.45 0.79 -13.12
N SER A 691 16.12 0.70 -13.18
CA SER A 691 15.41 -0.58 -13.09
C SER A 691 15.57 -1.44 -14.35
N LEU A 692 15.54 -0.84 -15.55
CA LEU A 692 15.86 -1.53 -16.81
C LEU A 692 17.30 -2.03 -16.83
N GLU A 693 18.25 -1.20 -16.42
CA GLU A 693 19.67 -1.53 -16.35
C GLU A 693 19.92 -2.70 -15.39
N ALA A 694 19.39 -2.65 -14.16
CA ALA A 694 19.48 -3.78 -13.23
C ALA A 694 18.77 -5.03 -13.73
N SER A 695 17.63 -4.91 -14.43
CA SER A 695 16.93 -6.07 -14.99
C SER A 695 17.70 -6.69 -16.18
N CYS A 696 18.42 -5.88 -16.95
CA CYS A 696 19.33 -6.32 -18.01
C CYS A 696 20.59 -7.01 -17.44
N GLU A 697 21.16 -6.48 -16.36
CA GLU A 697 22.29 -7.12 -15.63
C GLU A 697 21.91 -8.49 -15.05
N ILE A 698 20.68 -8.64 -14.56
CA ILE A 698 20.18 -9.94 -14.11
C ILE A 698 19.96 -10.87 -15.31
N ALA A 699 19.44 -10.37 -16.44
CA ALA A 699 19.21 -11.18 -17.63
C ALA A 699 20.50 -11.69 -18.30
N GLU A 700 21.58 -10.88 -18.30
CA GLU A 700 22.90 -11.32 -18.76
C GLU A 700 23.45 -12.51 -17.95
N ARG A 701 23.04 -12.65 -16.68
CA ARG A 701 23.46 -13.74 -15.79
C ARG A 701 22.50 -14.94 -15.80
N ASP A 702 21.20 -14.69 -15.69
CA ASP A 702 20.17 -15.71 -15.39
C ASP A 702 19.27 -16.03 -16.60
N GLY A 703 19.44 -15.33 -17.73
CA GLY A 703 18.51 -15.30 -18.86
C GLY A 703 17.33 -14.34 -18.65
N THR A 704 16.56 -14.11 -19.71
CA THR A 704 15.33 -13.29 -19.67
C THR A 704 14.22 -13.96 -18.86
N TYR A 705 13.06 -13.31 -18.72
CA TYR A 705 11.83 -14.02 -18.34
C TYR A 705 11.28 -14.81 -19.54
N ASP A 706 10.55 -15.90 -19.27
CA ASP A 706 10.14 -16.91 -20.26
C ASP A 706 9.33 -16.35 -21.44
N SER A 707 8.58 -15.27 -21.20
CA SER A 707 7.69 -14.61 -22.17
C SER A 707 8.25 -13.30 -22.73
N TYR A 708 9.58 -13.12 -22.68
CA TYR A 708 10.25 -11.94 -23.20
C TYR A 708 10.13 -11.79 -24.71
N GLU A 709 10.25 -12.89 -25.47
CA GLU A 709 10.18 -12.83 -26.93
C GLU A 709 8.79 -12.39 -27.41
N GLY A 710 8.79 -11.47 -28.37
CA GLY A 710 7.58 -10.80 -28.88
C GLY A 710 7.09 -9.64 -28.01
N SER A 711 7.68 -9.37 -26.85
CA SER A 711 7.36 -8.16 -26.06
C SER A 711 7.92 -6.90 -26.73
N PRO A 712 7.31 -5.72 -26.51
CA PRO A 712 7.88 -4.44 -26.97
C PRO A 712 9.36 -4.25 -26.61
N MET A 713 9.79 -4.65 -25.40
CA MET A 713 11.20 -4.58 -25.00
C MET A 713 12.12 -5.48 -25.84
N SER A 714 11.66 -6.64 -26.35
CA SER A 714 12.47 -7.49 -27.24
C SER A 714 12.67 -6.86 -28.62
N GLU A 715 11.70 -6.09 -29.11
CA GLU A 715 11.86 -5.22 -30.29
C GLU A 715 12.76 -4.00 -30.00
N GLY A 716 13.06 -3.74 -28.72
CA GLY A 716 13.79 -2.58 -28.22
C GLY A 716 12.94 -1.32 -28.08
N LYS A 717 11.61 -1.45 -28.01
CA LYS A 717 10.66 -0.38 -27.64
C LYS A 717 10.55 -0.31 -26.11
N LEU A 718 10.83 0.87 -25.56
CA LEU A 718 10.72 1.17 -24.13
C LEU A 718 9.44 1.98 -23.86
N GLN A 719 9.11 2.17 -22.59
CA GLN A 719 7.81 2.75 -22.20
C GLN A 719 7.53 4.09 -22.86
N PHE A 720 8.49 5.01 -22.93
CA PHE A 720 8.28 6.32 -23.54
C PHE A 720 8.04 6.25 -25.05
N ASP A 721 8.57 5.24 -25.75
CA ASP A 721 8.23 5.03 -27.17
C ASP A 721 6.76 4.63 -27.33
N LEU A 722 6.19 3.92 -26.35
CA LEU A 722 4.75 3.57 -26.35
C LEU A 722 3.86 4.78 -26.04
N TRP A 723 4.44 5.92 -25.63
CA TRP A 723 3.77 7.20 -25.47
C TRP A 723 4.07 8.19 -26.60
N ASP A 724 4.85 7.78 -27.62
CA ASP A 724 5.41 8.64 -28.67
C ASP A 724 6.30 9.79 -28.12
N GLU A 725 6.84 9.60 -26.92
CA GLU A 725 7.65 10.57 -26.18
C GLU A 725 9.15 10.31 -26.30
N LYS A 726 9.96 11.35 -26.06
CA LYS A 726 11.43 11.24 -26.07
C LYS A 726 11.99 11.28 -24.64
N PRO A 727 13.08 10.54 -24.34
CA PRO A 727 13.75 10.63 -23.05
C PRO A 727 14.35 12.03 -22.88
N SER A 728 14.51 12.46 -21.62
CA SER A 728 15.06 13.77 -21.26
C SER A 728 14.31 15.00 -21.80
N SER A 729 13.05 14.85 -22.25
CA SER A 729 12.21 15.96 -22.74
C SER A 729 11.89 17.02 -21.68
N PHE A 730 12.09 16.71 -20.40
CA PHE A 730 11.79 17.56 -19.24
C PHE A 730 13.04 18.08 -18.51
N GLY A 731 14.24 17.72 -18.97
CA GLY A 731 15.51 18.01 -18.32
C GLY A 731 16.56 16.99 -18.73
N GLN A 732 17.83 17.41 -18.84
CA GLN A 732 18.89 16.55 -19.36
C GLN A 732 19.57 15.75 -18.23
N LEU A 733 19.10 14.52 -17.99
CA LEU A 733 19.89 13.51 -17.30
C LEU A 733 20.87 12.87 -18.30
N SER A 734 22.11 12.65 -17.89
CA SER A 734 23.19 12.17 -18.79
C SER A 734 23.15 10.65 -19.06
N PHE A 735 21.96 10.06 -19.19
CA PHE A 735 21.79 8.64 -19.45
C PHE A 735 21.90 8.30 -20.93
N ASP A 736 22.79 7.36 -21.29
CA ASP A 736 22.85 6.83 -22.65
C ASP A 736 21.78 5.74 -22.87
N TRP A 737 20.57 6.21 -23.17
CA TRP A 737 19.45 5.37 -23.58
C TRP A 737 19.73 4.54 -24.85
N LYS A 738 20.70 4.89 -25.69
CA LYS A 738 21.09 4.08 -26.87
C LYS A 738 21.97 2.92 -26.44
N GLU A 739 22.93 3.14 -25.55
CA GLU A 739 23.75 2.09 -24.95
C GLU A 739 22.87 1.08 -24.19
N LEU A 740 21.96 1.56 -23.34
CA LEU A 740 21.04 0.68 -22.60
C LEU A 740 20.15 -0.14 -23.54
N ARG A 741 19.60 0.45 -24.61
CA ARG A 741 18.87 -0.31 -25.64
C ARG A 741 19.74 -1.34 -26.35
N SER A 742 21.01 -1.04 -26.60
CA SER A 742 21.94 -2.00 -27.19
C SER A 742 22.22 -3.18 -26.24
N LYS A 743 22.30 -2.93 -24.92
CA LYS A 743 22.41 -3.99 -23.91
C LYS A 743 21.14 -4.84 -23.85
N ILE A 744 19.96 -4.22 -23.79
CA ILE A 744 18.65 -4.92 -23.79
C ILE A 744 18.48 -5.75 -25.07
N LYS A 745 18.86 -5.26 -26.26
CA LYS A 745 18.82 -6.06 -27.49
C LYS A 745 19.79 -7.25 -27.52
N LYS A 746 20.85 -7.24 -26.71
CA LYS A 746 21.86 -8.29 -26.64
C LYS A 746 21.59 -9.32 -25.53
N HIS A 747 21.02 -8.89 -24.40
CA HIS A 747 20.87 -9.69 -23.17
C HIS A 747 19.42 -9.84 -22.69
N GLY A 748 18.52 -9.02 -23.22
CA GLY A 748 17.14 -8.86 -22.75
C GLY A 748 17.04 -8.26 -21.35
N VAL A 749 15.89 -8.48 -20.69
CA VAL A 749 15.64 -8.08 -19.31
C VAL A 749 14.97 -9.22 -18.53
N ARG A 750 15.14 -9.25 -17.21
CA ARG A 750 14.62 -10.31 -16.33
C ARG A 750 13.17 -10.09 -15.91
N ASN A 751 12.63 -8.89 -16.05
CA ASN A 751 11.31 -8.51 -15.53
C ASN A 751 10.48 -7.84 -16.63
N SER A 752 9.26 -8.34 -16.88
CA SER A 752 8.37 -7.76 -17.91
C SER A 752 7.90 -6.34 -17.59
N LEU A 753 7.74 -6.02 -16.30
CA LEU A 753 7.27 -4.74 -15.79
C LEU A 753 8.08 -4.36 -14.54
N LEU A 754 8.26 -3.05 -14.33
CA LEU A 754 9.24 -2.47 -13.41
C LEU A 754 8.68 -1.40 -12.46
N LEU A 755 7.94 -0.41 -12.97
CA LEU A 755 7.48 0.77 -12.22
C LEU A 755 5.95 0.80 -12.07
N ALA A 756 5.48 0.98 -10.84
CA ALA A 756 4.07 1.12 -10.47
C ALA A 756 3.92 1.95 -9.16
N PRO A 757 3.68 3.27 -9.22
CA PRO A 757 3.50 4.09 -8.03
C PRO A 757 2.18 3.80 -7.27
N MET A 758 2.29 2.96 -6.24
CA MET A 758 1.20 2.53 -5.36
C MET A 758 0.92 3.52 -4.20
N PRO A 759 -0.23 3.43 -3.50
CA PRO A 759 -0.47 4.20 -2.29
C PRO A 759 0.43 3.69 -1.16
N THR A 760 1.08 4.61 -0.43
CA THR A 760 2.07 4.27 0.61
C THR A 760 1.58 4.56 2.03
N ALA A 761 0.27 4.55 2.28
CA ALA A 761 -0.37 4.93 3.54
C ALA A 761 0.31 4.45 4.83
N SER A 762 0.70 3.18 4.93
CA SER A 762 1.39 2.66 6.12
C SER A 762 2.92 2.84 6.07
N THR A 763 3.54 2.73 4.90
CA THR A 763 5.00 2.77 4.73
C THR A 763 5.57 4.19 4.76
N SER A 764 4.89 5.16 4.16
CA SER A 764 5.20 6.59 4.27
C SER A 764 5.09 7.07 5.73
N GLN A 765 4.11 6.59 6.50
CA GLN A 765 3.99 6.87 7.93
C GLN A 765 5.16 6.32 8.76
N ILE A 766 5.65 5.12 8.43
CA ILE A 766 6.85 4.55 9.07
C ILE A 766 8.08 5.42 8.78
N LEU A 767 8.25 5.86 7.54
CA LEU A 767 9.37 6.70 7.09
C LEU A 767 9.25 8.18 7.48
N GLY A 768 8.05 8.64 7.89
CA GLY A 768 7.78 10.01 8.32
C GLY A 768 7.57 11.02 7.19
N VAL A 769 7.11 10.57 6.02
CA VAL A 769 6.91 11.40 4.80
C VAL A 769 5.45 11.35 4.31
N ASN A 770 5.08 12.20 3.35
CA ASN A 770 3.76 12.20 2.71
C ASN A 770 3.54 10.99 1.78
N GLU A 771 2.28 10.71 1.45
CA GLU A 771 1.91 9.57 0.62
C GLU A 771 2.32 9.74 -0.85
N CYS A 772 3.04 8.74 -1.36
CA CYS A 772 3.37 8.52 -2.77
C CYS A 772 3.70 9.79 -3.58
N ILE A 773 2.85 10.09 -4.56
CA ILE A 773 2.89 11.19 -5.52
C ILE A 773 1.89 12.31 -5.16
N GLU A 774 1.34 12.32 -3.94
CA GLU A 774 0.29 13.27 -3.56
C GLU A 774 0.85 14.57 -2.96
N PRO A 775 0.17 15.72 -3.17
CA PRO A 775 0.35 16.91 -2.32
C PRO A 775 -0.03 16.63 -0.86
N TYR A 776 0.36 17.52 0.05
CA TYR A 776 -0.19 17.48 1.41
C TYR A 776 -1.69 17.78 1.40
N THR A 777 -2.50 16.87 1.94
CA THR A 777 -3.96 17.04 2.02
C THR A 777 -4.38 18.17 2.95
N SER A 778 -3.55 18.47 3.96
CA SER A 778 -3.66 19.60 4.88
C SER A 778 -2.30 19.87 5.53
N ASN A 779 -1.99 21.12 5.90
CA ASN A 779 -0.83 21.41 6.75
C ASN A 779 -1.11 21.25 8.26
N LEU A 780 -2.35 20.91 8.64
CA LEU A 780 -2.74 20.60 10.01
C LEU A 780 -3.74 19.45 10.01
N TYR A 781 -3.38 18.32 10.62
CA TYR A 781 -4.20 17.11 10.60
C TYR A 781 -4.20 16.38 11.95
N THR A 782 -5.33 15.76 12.27
CA THR A 782 -5.49 14.95 13.48
C THR A 782 -5.07 13.50 13.21
N ARG A 783 -4.20 12.94 14.06
CA ARG A 783 -3.93 11.49 14.08
C ARG A 783 -4.46 10.84 15.34
N ARG A 784 -5.20 9.75 15.14
CA ARG A 784 -5.69 8.86 16.21
C ARG A 784 -4.65 7.79 16.50
N VAL A 785 -4.22 7.69 17.75
CA VAL A 785 -3.44 6.55 18.29
C VAL A 785 -4.15 6.00 19.52
N LYS A 786 -3.67 4.88 20.09
CA LYS A 786 -4.31 4.29 21.29
C LYS A 786 -4.39 5.25 22.50
N ALA A 787 -3.48 6.22 22.57
CA ALA A 787 -3.40 7.22 23.65
C ALA A 787 -4.25 8.49 23.40
N GLY A 788 -5.05 8.55 22.32
CA GLY A 788 -5.93 9.68 22.01
C GLY A 788 -5.70 10.30 20.63
N GLU A 789 -6.21 11.51 20.46
CA GLU A 789 -6.13 12.29 19.22
C GLU A 789 -5.04 13.37 19.32
N PHE A 790 -4.14 13.41 18.34
CA PHE A 790 -3.02 14.34 18.29
C PHE A 790 -3.17 15.23 17.07
N ILE A 791 -3.29 16.54 17.29
CA ILE A 791 -3.14 17.53 16.21
C ILE A 791 -1.66 17.57 15.81
N ILE A 792 -1.37 17.47 14.52
CA ILE A 792 -0.02 17.49 13.95
C ILE A 792 0.03 18.55 12.86
N ALA A 793 0.99 19.46 12.94
CA ALA A 793 1.30 20.37 11.85
C ALA A 793 2.28 19.73 10.86
N ASN A 794 2.24 20.13 9.59
CA ASN A 794 3.25 19.80 8.60
C ASN A 794 4.64 20.18 9.15
N PRO A 795 5.57 19.22 9.33
CA PRO A 795 6.83 19.47 10.02
C PRO A 795 7.73 20.47 9.28
N HIS A 796 7.59 20.55 7.95
CA HIS A 796 8.32 21.52 7.13
C HIS A 796 7.80 22.93 7.38
N LEU A 797 6.48 23.15 7.26
CA LEU A 797 5.83 24.44 7.53
C LEU A 797 6.10 24.92 8.96
N LEU A 798 5.94 24.04 9.95
CA LEU A 798 6.15 24.37 11.36
C LEU A 798 7.60 24.81 11.61
N ARG A 799 8.57 24.12 11.00
CA ARG A 799 9.99 24.51 11.09
C ARG A 799 10.22 25.87 10.43
N ASP A 800 9.66 26.08 9.25
CA ASP A 800 9.82 27.32 8.50
C ASP A 800 9.24 28.55 9.21
N LEU A 801 8.05 28.43 9.78
CA LEU A 801 7.45 29.49 10.58
C LEU A 801 8.23 29.72 11.88
N THR A 802 8.77 28.67 12.51
CA THR A 802 9.55 28.82 13.76
C THR A 802 10.91 29.48 13.53
N ASP A 803 11.67 29.04 12.52
CA ASP A 803 12.99 29.61 12.18
C ASP A 803 12.90 31.10 11.80
N ARG A 804 11.71 31.59 11.42
CA ARG A 804 11.43 33.00 11.07
C ARG A 804 10.72 33.78 12.19
N GLY A 805 10.50 33.19 13.37
CA GLY A 805 9.77 33.83 14.48
C GLY A 805 8.28 34.09 14.21
N LEU A 806 7.71 33.48 13.16
CA LEU A 806 6.30 33.63 12.76
C LEU A 806 5.37 32.65 13.48
N TRP A 807 5.89 31.56 14.05
CA TRP A 807 5.07 30.58 14.75
C TRP A 807 4.59 31.09 16.12
N ASN A 808 3.28 31.21 16.29
CA ASN A 808 2.64 31.61 17.54
C ASN A 808 1.19 31.07 17.64
N ASN A 809 0.54 31.25 18.78
CA ASN A 809 -0.83 30.75 19.01
C ASN A 809 -1.87 31.33 18.04
N SER A 810 -1.73 32.59 17.61
CA SER A 810 -2.65 33.20 16.63
C SER A 810 -2.52 32.52 15.26
N VAL A 811 -1.29 32.29 14.78
CA VAL A 811 -1.05 31.56 13.52
C VAL A 811 -1.53 30.11 13.62
N LYS A 812 -1.35 29.45 14.77
CA LYS A 812 -1.89 28.11 15.02
C LYS A 812 -3.42 28.09 14.98
N ASN A 813 -4.10 29.04 15.63
CA ASN A 813 -5.56 29.14 15.65
C ASN A 813 -6.12 29.48 14.26
N GLN A 814 -5.44 30.36 13.50
CA GLN A 814 -5.78 30.65 12.10
C GLN A 814 -5.60 29.40 11.20
N LEU A 815 -4.55 28.60 11.40
CA LEU A 815 -4.41 27.31 10.70
C LEU A 815 -5.53 26.32 11.03
N ILE A 816 -6.01 26.28 12.28
CA ILE A 816 -7.18 25.48 12.66
C ILE A 816 -8.42 25.99 11.91
N LYS A 817 -8.75 27.28 12.08
CA LYS A 817 -9.90 27.95 11.44
C LYS A 817 -9.90 27.78 9.91
N ASN A 818 -8.74 27.78 9.28
CA ASN A 818 -8.58 27.65 7.82
C ASN A 818 -8.35 26.19 7.37
N ASN A 819 -8.64 25.19 8.20
CA ASN A 819 -8.49 23.76 7.88
C ASN A 819 -7.10 23.38 7.34
N GLY A 820 -6.05 23.96 7.93
CA GLY A 820 -4.65 23.77 7.54
C GLY A 820 -4.20 24.54 6.30
N SER A 821 -5.01 25.45 5.77
CA SER A 821 -4.61 26.36 4.70
C SER A 821 -3.82 27.56 5.23
N VAL A 822 -2.74 27.92 4.53
CA VAL A 822 -1.91 29.10 4.83
C VAL A 822 -2.31 30.35 4.04
N GLN A 823 -3.22 30.24 3.06
CA GLN A 823 -3.45 31.30 2.06
C GLN A 823 -3.95 32.61 2.68
N ASP A 824 -4.89 32.54 3.62
CA ASP A 824 -5.52 33.74 4.20
C ASP A 824 -4.83 34.25 5.47
N ILE A 825 -3.78 33.57 5.94
CA ILE A 825 -3.07 33.94 7.17
C ILE A 825 -2.22 35.19 6.91
N LYS A 826 -2.48 36.28 7.64
CA LYS A 826 -1.69 37.52 7.56
C LYS A 826 -0.28 37.29 8.14
N GLY A 827 0.73 37.88 7.52
CA GLY A 827 2.14 37.77 7.95
C GLY A 827 2.93 36.57 7.39
N ILE A 828 2.29 35.55 6.81
CA ILE A 828 3.02 34.50 6.08
C ILE A 828 3.48 35.04 4.71
N PRO A 829 4.78 34.96 4.34
CA PRO A 829 5.29 35.40 3.05
C PRO A 829 4.63 34.71 1.84
N PRO A 830 4.45 35.40 0.70
CA PRO A 830 3.77 34.84 -0.48
C PRO A 830 4.40 33.56 -1.05
N HIS A 831 5.73 33.40 -0.98
CA HIS A 831 6.38 32.18 -1.48
C HIS A 831 6.10 30.97 -0.59
N LEU A 832 6.09 31.13 0.75
CA LEU A 832 5.67 30.06 1.66
C LEU A 832 4.19 29.70 1.47
N LYS A 833 3.32 30.68 1.19
CA LYS A 833 1.92 30.41 0.83
C LYS A 833 1.80 29.55 -0.43
N LYS A 834 2.61 29.83 -1.45
CA LYS A 834 2.65 29.08 -2.71
C LYS A 834 3.19 27.65 -2.54
N LEU A 835 4.25 27.50 -1.72
CA LEU A 835 4.93 26.24 -1.40
C LEU A 835 4.07 25.29 -0.56
N TYR A 836 3.35 25.83 0.43
CA TYR A 836 2.50 25.08 1.35
C TYR A 836 1.02 25.07 0.95
N ARG A 837 0.72 25.20 -0.35
CA ARG A 837 -0.63 24.95 -0.86
C ARG A 837 -1.09 23.55 -0.52
N THR A 838 -2.30 23.43 0.03
CA THR A 838 -2.92 22.12 0.26
C THR A 838 -3.38 21.51 -1.06
N VAL A 839 -3.67 20.20 -1.08
CA VAL A 839 -4.20 19.51 -2.28
C VAL A 839 -5.46 20.17 -2.86
N TRP A 840 -6.22 20.89 -2.04
CA TRP A 840 -7.43 21.62 -2.42
C TRP A 840 -7.15 22.96 -3.14
N GLU A 841 -5.90 23.43 -3.09
CA GLU A 841 -5.37 24.67 -3.67
C GLU A 841 -4.40 24.40 -4.83
N VAL A 842 -3.96 23.15 -5.00
CA VAL A 842 -3.16 22.68 -6.12
C VAL A 842 -4.06 22.41 -7.33
N SER A 843 -3.61 22.78 -8.53
CA SER A 843 -4.35 22.56 -9.76
C SER A 843 -4.42 21.07 -10.08
N MET A 844 -5.62 20.46 -10.02
CA MET A 844 -5.81 19.07 -10.48
C MET A 844 -5.42 18.86 -11.94
N ARG A 845 -5.49 19.90 -12.78
CA ARG A 845 -4.94 19.87 -14.14
C ARG A 845 -3.42 19.69 -14.12
N GLY A 846 -2.73 20.43 -13.25
CA GLY A 846 -1.28 20.29 -13.04
C GLY A 846 -0.89 18.92 -12.49
N VAL A 847 -1.67 18.37 -11.55
CA VAL A 847 -1.48 16.98 -11.06
C VAL A 847 -1.62 15.97 -12.21
N ILE A 848 -2.65 16.11 -13.07
CA ILE A 848 -2.84 15.25 -14.25
C ILE A 848 -1.69 15.42 -15.25
N ASP A 849 -1.20 16.64 -15.49
CA ASP A 849 -0.05 16.90 -16.35
C ASP A 849 1.22 16.19 -15.80
N MET A 850 1.54 16.34 -14.50
CA MET A 850 2.65 15.62 -13.86
C MET A 850 2.48 14.10 -13.89
N SER A 851 1.24 13.60 -13.82
CA SER A 851 0.89 12.19 -13.98
C SER A 851 1.12 11.68 -15.40
N ALA A 852 0.89 12.50 -16.41
CA ALA A 852 1.20 12.17 -17.80
C ALA A 852 2.71 12.15 -18.04
N ASP A 853 3.45 13.17 -17.59
CA ASP A 853 4.91 13.27 -17.77
C ASP A 853 5.64 12.06 -17.17
N ARG A 854 5.24 11.61 -15.96
CA ARG A 854 5.80 10.39 -15.36
C ARG A 854 5.28 9.11 -16.03
N GLY A 855 4.11 9.16 -16.65
CA GLY A 855 3.46 8.04 -17.33
C GLY A 855 4.33 7.43 -18.44
N SER A 856 5.09 8.27 -19.15
CA SER A 856 6.07 7.88 -20.16
C SER A 856 7.23 7.03 -19.62
N TYR A 857 7.43 6.98 -18.30
CA TYR A 857 8.46 6.15 -17.65
C TYR A 857 7.84 5.04 -16.76
N VAL A 858 6.52 5.09 -16.52
CA VAL A 858 5.78 4.11 -15.70
C VAL A 858 5.15 3.06 -16.63
N CYS A 859 5.76 1.87 -16.67
CA CYS A 859 5.31 0.77 -17.55
C CYS A 859 4.00 0.10 -17.09
N GLN A 860 3.69 0.13 -15.79
CA GLN A 860 2.38 -0.26 -15.26
C GLN A 860 1.42 0.95 -15.31
N SER A 861 0.78 1.32 -14.21
CA SER A 861 0.05 2.58 -14.02
C SER A 861 0.43 3.21 -12.67
N GLN A 862 -0.38 4.14 -12.15
CA GLN A 862 -0.16 4.88 -10.91
C GLN A 862 -1.50 5.13 -10.19
N SER A 863 -1.51 5.08 -8.86
CA SER A 863 -2.71 5.36 -8.05
C SER A 863 -2.99 6.86 -7.95
N LEU A 864 -3.70 7.42 -8.94
CA LEU A 864 -3.98 8.85 -9.03
C LEU A 864 -5.28 9.25 -8.31
N ASN A 865 -5.19 9.71 -7.06
CA ASN A 865 -6.34 10.36 -6.40
C ASN A 865 -6.60 11.75 -6.99
N LEU A 866 -7.88 12.10 -7.17
CA LEU A 866 -8.33 13.41 -7.62
C LEU A 866 -9.14 14.11 -6.53
N PHE A 867 -8.99 15.43 -6.39
CA PHE A 867 -9.49 16.19 -5.26
C PHE A 867 -10.36 17.36 -5.73
N LEU A 868 -11.59 17.47 -5.21
CA LEU A 868 -12.51 18.57 -5.49
C LEU A 868 -13.19 19.05 -4.20
N SER A 869 -12.85 20.26 -3.75
CA SER A 869 -13.48 20.89 -2.59
C SER A 869 -15.00 21.04 -2.77
N SER A 870 -15.43 21.53 -3.93
CA SER A 870 -16.84 21.61 -4.34
C SER A 870 -17.03 20.83 -5.64
N PRO A 871 -17.38 19.53 -5.58
CA PRO A 871 -17.56 18.70 -6.76
C PRO A 871 -18.75 19.18 -7.60
N THR A 872 -18.56 19.24 -8.91
CA THR A 872 -19.65 19.41 -9.88
C THR A 872 -19.41 18.44 -11.03
N GLN A 873 -20.48 17.92 -11.63
CA GLN A 873 -20.36 16.99 -12.76
C GLN A 873 -19.55 17.60 -13.91
N SER A 874 -19.69 18.91 -14.17
CA SER A 874 -18.90 19.63 -15.19
C SER A 874 -17.39 19.60 -14.91
N LYS A 875 -16.94 19.97 -13.69
CA LYS A 875 -15.52 19.93 -13.31
C LYS A 875 -14.95 18.51 -13.36
N LEU A 876 -15.70 17.53 -12.83
CA LEU A 876 -15.29 16.13 -12.79
C LEU A 876 -15.20 15.53 -14.21
N SER A 877 -16.18 15.82 -15.07
CA SER A 877 -16.15 15.46 -16.49
C SER A 877 -14.94 16.05 -17.20
N ALA A 878 -14.66 17.35 -16.99
CA ALA A 878 -13.50 18.01 -17.59
C ALA A 878 -12.18 17.37 -17.15
N MET A 879 -12.05 16.97 -15.87
CA MET A 879 -10.87 16.28 -15.35
C MET A 879 -10.68 14.90 -15.98
N HIS A 880 -11.74 14.09 -16.08
CA HIS A 880 -11.68 12.77 -16.74
C HIS A 880 -11.35 12.88 -18.23
N PHE A 881 -11.98 13.80 -18.96
CA PHE A 881 -11.67 14.03 -20.37
C PHE A 881 -10.23 14.54 -20.56
N TYR A 882 -9.70 15.35 -19.64
CA TYR A 882 -8.31 15.79 -19.69
C TYR A 882 -7.33 14.64 -19.44
N GLY A 883 -7.57 13.80 -18.42
CA GLY A 883 -6.74 12.62 -18.12
C GLY A 883 -6.74 11.59 -19.26
N TRP A 884 -7.92 11.32 -19.84
CA TRP A 884 -8.07 10.47 -21.02
C TRP A 884 -7.29 11.02 -22.24
N LYS A 885 -7.49 12.28 -22.60
CA LYS A 885 -6.79 12.92 -23.75
C LYS A 885 -5.28 13.08 -23.53
N LYS A 886 -4.82 13.06 -22.28
CA LYS A 886 -3.41 12.98 -21.89
C LYS A 886 -2.85 11.55 -21.96
N GLY A 887 -3.67 10.57 -22.32
CA GLY A 887 -3.28 9.17 -22.43
C GLY A 887 -2.99 8.49 -21.09
N LEU A 888 -3.53 8.97 -19.97
CA LEU A 888 -3.39 8.25 -18.71
C LEU A 888 -3.93 6.81 -18.84
N LYS A 889 -3.35 5.88 -18.06
CA LYS A 889 -3.88 4.51 -17.94
C LYS A 889 -4.92 4.43 -16.82
N THR A 890 -4.61 5.04 -15.68
CA THR A 890 -5.55 5.31 -14.60
C THR A 890 -5.83 6.81 -14.59
N GLY A 891 -7.06 7.19 -14.95
CA GLY A 891 -7.52 8.57 -14.87
C GLY A 891 -7.86 9.00 -13.45
N MET A 892 -8.40 8.07 -12.65
CA MET A 892 -8.74 8.32 -11.25
C MET A 892 -8.74 7.01 -10.44
N TYR A 893 -8.07 7.04 -9.28
CA TYR A 893 -8.26 6.09 -8.19
C TYR A 893 -9.51 6.53 -7.39
N TYR A 894 -9.39 7.22 -6.26
CA TYR A 894 -10.53 7.85 -5.59
C TYR A 894 -10.78 9.29 -6.06
N LEU A 895 -12.05 9.67 -6.12
CA LEU A 895 -12.45 11.06 -5.94
C LEU A 895 -12.49 11.37 -4.44
N ARG A 896 -11.82 12.45 -4.03
CA ARG A 896 -11.84 12.99 -2.67
C ARG A 896 -12.54 14.35 -2.68
N THR A 897 -13.50 14.54 -1.78
CA THR A 897 -14.31 15.75 -1.68
C THR A 897 -14.28 16.31 -0.26
N LYS A 898 -14.63 17.59 -0.10
CA LYS A 898 -14.98 18.16 1.21
C LYS A 898 -16.50 18.15 1.40
N GLY A 899 -16.95 18.13 2.65
CA GLY A 899 -18.36 18.35 2.97
C GLY A 899 -18.80 19.77 2.61
N ALA A 900 -20.09 19.95 2.28
CA ALA A 900 -20.62 21.28 1.94
C ALA A 900 -20.68 22.23 3.15
N ALA A 901 -20.71 21.69 4.37
CA ALA A 901 -20.56 22.42 5.62
C ALA A 901 -19.45 21.76 6.44
N ASP A 902 -18.31 22.45 6.56
CA ASP A 902 -17.41 22.19 7.69
C ASP A 902 -18.11 22.73 8.95
N ALA A 903 -18.25 21.89 9.98
CA ALA A 903 -18.76 22.36 11.26
C ALA A 903 -17.85 23.48 11.78
N ILE A 904 -18.45 24.58 12.27
CA ILE A 904 -17.72 25.75 12.78
C ILE A 904 -16.72 25.27 13.84
N GLN A 905 -15.43 25.40 13.55
CA GLN A 905 -14.38 24.95 14.46
C GLN A 905 -14.21 25.97 15.57
N PHE A 906 -14.84 25.69 16.72
CA PHE A 906 -14.67 26.46 17.95
C PHE A 906 -13.21 26.39 18.43
N THR A 907 -12.42 27.43 18.13
CA THR A 907 -11.12 27.66 18.77
C THR A 907 -11.35 28.27 20.15
N VAL A 908 -10.73 27.71 21.19
CA VAL A 908 -11.04 27.97 22.62
C VAL A 908 -10.70 29.40 23.11
N GLN A 909 -10.16 30.26 22.24
CA GLN A 909 -9.93 31.68 22.53
C GLN A 909 -10.23 32.51 21.27
N GLU A 910 -11.37 33.20 21.26
CA GLU A 910 -11.51 34.46 20.55
C GLU A 910 -10.73 35.51 21.35
N GLY A 911 -9.95 36.35 20.67
CA GLY A 911 -9.10 37.33 21.34
C GLY A 911 -9.92 38.53 21.81
N ASP A 912 -9.52 39.14 22.92
CA ASP A 912 -10.05 40.43 23.36
C ASP A 912 -9.80 41.48 22.27
N GLU A 913 -10.84 41.85 21.51
CA GLU A 913 -10.83 43.06 20.68
C GLU A 913 -11.18 44.26 21.55
N GLU A 914 -10.37 45.32 21.45
CA GLU A 914 -10.48 46.50 22.29
C GLU A 914 -11.84 47.20 22.11
N GLY A 915 -12.47 47.57 23.23
CA GLY A 915 -13.84 48.10 23.23
C GLY A 915 -13.96 49.42 22.46
N GLY A 916 -14.67 49.37 21.33
CA GLY A 916 -15.30 50.53 20.71
C GLY A 916 -16.76 50.61 21.16
N GLU A 917 -17.13 51.69 21.84
CA GLU A 917 -18.52 51.99 22.16
C GLU A 917 -19.27 52.37 20.87
N ASP A 918 -20.35 51.66 20.55
CA ASP A 918 -21.52 52.29 19.90
C ASP A 918 -22.80 51.50 20.24
N GLY A 919 -23.87 52.23 20.54
CA GLY A 919 -25.10 51.66 21.10
C GLY A 919 -26.20 51.42 20.06
N GLY A 920 -26.94 50.32 20.22
CA GLY A 920 -28.15 50.03 19.45
C GLY A 920 -28.93 48.88 20.09
N GLU A 921 -30.18 49.16 20.51
CA GLU A 921 -31.12 48.17 21.04
C GLU A 921 -31.83 47.39 19.92
N ASP A 922 -32.57 46.34 20.30
CA ASP A 922 -33.51 45.52 19.52
C ASP A 922 -32.87 44.54 18.48
N ASP A 923 -33.37 43.30 18.27
CA ASP A 923 -34.57 42.61 18.76
C ASP A 923 -34.33 41.08 18.93
N TYR A 924 -35.17 40.40 19.71
CA TYR A 924 -35.11 38.96 19.97
C TYR A 924 -35.66 38.12 18.80
N GLY A 925 -34.78 37.44 18.06
CA GLY A 925 -35.12 36.61 16.88
C GLY A 925 -34.80 35.12 17.01
N GLY A 926 -35.11 34.47 18.14
CA GLY A 926 -34.80 33.05 18.34
C GLY A 926 -35.77 32.08 17.65
N CYS A 927 -35.29 31.33 16.64
CA CYS A 927 -35.96 30.15 16.09
C CYS A 927 -34.90 29.09 15.74
N LEU A 928 -34.65 28.10 16.61
CA LEU A 928 -35.31 26.79 16.68
C LEU A 928 -35.09 25.86 15.47
N SER A 929 -34.43 24.74 15.76
CA SER A 929 -34.45 23.44 15.07
C SER A 929 -34.14 23.38 13.56
N CYS A 930 -33.18 22.53 13.20
CA CYS A 930 -33.54 21.23 12.62
C CYS A 930 -32.37 20.23 12.70
N GLN A 931 -32.65 19.05 13.24
CA GLN A 931 -31.83 17.85 13.03
C GLN A 931 -32.22 17.24 11.68
N ALA A 932 -31.24 16.92 10.83
CA ALA A 932 -31.32 15.95 9.75
C ALA A 932 -29.89 15.52 9.36
#